data_AF-A0A7C4K2B9-F1
#
_entry.id   AF-A0A7C4K2B9-F1
#
_cell.length_a   1.000
_cell.length_b   1.000
_cell.length_c   1.000
_cell.angle_alpha   90.00
_cell.angle_beta   90.00
_cell.angle_gamma   90.00
#
_symmetry.space_group_name_H-M   'P 1'
#
loop_
_entity.id
_entity.type
_entity.pdbx_description
1 polymer ?
#
loop_
_entity_poly.entity_id
_entity_poly.type
_entity_poly.pdbx_seq_one_letter_code
_entity_poly.pdbx_strand_id
1 'polypeptide(L)'
;MNEYHLSRHARQQYALERLIFPDVQQARQVAARMNVSAADLYALGLIDEVLRVLMRHYVSEHPNVLGQAASFLDQTLDPDHVHLTQLTFTNDFPPEAVYRGQMEAEKYLLNRREAVLAELFLLHLHNANPAASKLEELFDDQPLMPTAYTALIERLKTFLAQQPGLGSGHESLAEMLTAPLRVSPHSLAGQLEYLTQRWGDLLGPDFVQRLLRGLDFVREEIRRGGTGGASGAAPVLTFERSEIEYERFSPDQEWMPRLVLIAKNTYVWLEQLSRKYGRWIRFLSDIPDEELDILAQRGFTGLWLIGLWERSRASQRIKNWLGDPDAVASAYSLHAYEIAADLGGWPALENLRARAWQRGIRLSADMVPNHMGIDSEWVMAHPEWFLSLPYSPFPTYSFTSGDLSDDPRAGIILEDHYYDRTDAAVVFKRFERATGEERYIYHGNDGTSMPWNDTAQLDYSKAEVREAVIQTILHVARHFPIIRFDAAMTLARKHIQRLWFPEPGQGGAIPSRAEHGMTREQFDAALPNEFWREVVDRVAAEVPDTLLLAEAFWLMEGYFVRTLGMHRVYNSAFMHMLRDEDNAKYRQVMKNVLEFDPQVIKRFVNFMNNPDEKTAIEQFGDGDKYFGVCTLMCTLPGLPMFGHGQIEGYREKYGMEFRKPKWDEQVNEGLVRGHEWRIFPLLHRRRVFAGSENFLLYDFYAPQGYVNEDVFAYSNRLGEERGLVVYHNKYAQASGWVKTSVAFMDKASGKLVQQSLAEGLALPRDGYAIFTDYVTRLEYIRPCRELWEKGLFVSLGAYQCHVFLDWRFVNDENGRWAEVCRALNGAAIPSVQAKFDEMFAASEAVDVQDTKGKKGSSRKRATSKRTDAQRVRKAKAKKPLAD
;
A
#
# COMPACT_ATOMS: atom_id res chain seq x y z
N MET A 1 38.87 -14.41 31.91
CA MET A 1 37.66 -13.66 32.31
C MET A 1 36.45 -14.28 31.61
N ASN A 2 36.00 -15.45 32.09
CA ASN A 2 34.81 -16.18 31.58
C ASN A 2 33.73 -16.33 32.66
N GLU A 3 33.81 -15.52 33.71
CA GLU A 3 32.94 -15.62 34.88
C GLU A 3 32.03 -14.41 34.92
N TYR A 4 30.76 -14.62 35.28
CA TYR A 4 29.72 -13.59 35.22
C TYR A 4 29.29 -13.26 36.64
N HIS A 5 29.37 -11.98 37.01
CA HIS A 5 28.85 -11.48 38.27
C HIS A 5 27.31 -11.50 38.20
N LEU A 6 26.74 -12.56 38.73
CA LEU A 6 25.30 -12.76 38.84
C LEU A 6 25.04 -13.21 40.28
N SER A 7 24.09 -12.56 40.94
CA SER A 7 23.83 -12.82 42.35
C SER A 7 23.46 -14.29 42.57
N ARG A 8 23.93 -14.87 43.67
CA ARG A 8 23.57 -16.25 44.08
C ARG A 8 22.05 -16.41 44.13
N HIS A 9 21.36 -15.38 44.60
CA HIS A 9 19.90 -15.29 44.63
C HIS A 9 19.30 -15.42 43.23
N ALA A 10 19.73 -14.58 42.28
CA ALA A 10 19.23 -14.63 40.90
C ALA A 10 19.49 -15.98 40.22
N ARG A 11 20.66 -16.59 40.45
CA ARG A 11 20.97 -17.94 39.94
C ARG A 11 20.00 -18.99 40.45
N GLN A 12 19.65 -18.93 41.73
CA GLN A 12 18.73 -19.88 42.37
C GLN A 12 17.28 -19.64 41.95
N GLN A 13 16.83 -18.39 41.92
CA GLN A 13 15.43 -18.04 41.66
C GLN A 13 15.05 -18.20 40.20
N TYR A 14 15.94 -17.82 39.27
CA TYR A 14 15.61 -17.75 37.84
C TYR A 14 16.22 -18.88 37.00
N ALA A 15 17.03 -19.75 37.62
CA ALA A 15 17.81 -20.79 36.94
C ALA A 15 18.71 -20.22 35.81
N LEU A 16 19.23 -19.01 36.02
CA LEU A 16 20.12 -18.31 35.10
C LEU A 16 21.56 -18.49 35.59
N GLU A 17 22.43 -19.15 34.82
CA GLU A 17 23.83 -19.33 35.25
C GLU A 17 24.70 -18.10 34.97
N ARG A 18 24.41 -17.37 33.88
CA ARG A 18 25.19 -16.23 33.37
C ARG A 18 24.25 -15.24 32.68
N LEU A 19 24.63 -13.96 32.65
CA LEU A 19 23.91 -12.92 31.90
C LEU A 19 24.28 -12.95 30.40
N ILE A 20 24.23 -14.14 29.80
CA ILE A 20 24.39 -14.36 28.36
C ILE A 20 23.20 -15.15 27.87
N PHE A 21 22.62 -14.70 26.77
CA PHE A 21 21.54 -15.40 26.10
C PHE A 21 22.03 -15.84 24.71
N PRO A 22 22.03 -17.15 24.40
CA PRO A 22 22.40 -17.65 23.08
C PRO A 22 21.38 -17.21 22.02
N ASP A 23 20.13 -17.01 22.44
CA ASP A 23 19.01 -16.57 21.61
C ASP A 23 18.02 -15.71 22.42
N VAL A 24 17.12 -15.04 21.69
CA VAL A 24 16.07 -14.17 22.27
C VAL A 24 15.02 -14.98 23.02
N GLN A 25 14.80 -16.25 22.64
CA GLN A 25 13.82 -17.11 23.28
C GLN A 25 14.17 -17.38 24.74
N GLN A 26 15.44 -17.66 25.04
CA GLN A 26 15.90 -17.84 26.42
C GLN A 26 15.71 -16.55 27.24
N ALA A 27 16.00 -15.38 26.65
CA ALA A 27 15.76 -14.10 27.31
C ALA A 27 14.26 -13.88 27.61
N ARG A 28 13.36 -14.18 26.68
CA ARG A 28 11.91 -14.10 26.89
C ARG A 28 11.45 -15.02 28.04
N GLN A 29 11.96 -16.24 28.11
CA GLN A 29 11.60 -17.20 29.18
C GLN A 29 12.05 -16.71 30.56
N VAL A 30 13.27 -16.20 30.67
CA VAL A 30 13.81 -15.69 31.94
C VAL A 30 13.09 -14.39 32.34
N ALA A 31 12.90 -13.47 31.40
CA ALA A 31 12.19 -12.22 31.63
C ALA A 31 10.75 -12.44 32.11
N ALA A 32 10.06 -13.45 31.56
CA ALA A 32 8.71 -13.82 32.01
C ALA A 32 8.68 -14.31 33.47
N ARG A 33 9.71 -15.04 33.93
CA ARG A 33 9.83 -15.47 35.35
C ARG A 33 10.11 -14.29 36.29
N MET A 34 10.87 -13.31 35.81
CA MET A 34 11.23 -12.09 36.52
C MET A 34 10.15 -11.01 36.47
N ASN A 35 9.17 -11.14 35.56
CA ASN A 35 8.20 -10.10 35.24
C ASN A 35 8.86 -8.77 34.79
N VAL A 36 9.87 -8.86 33.92
CA VAL A 36 10.62 -7.72 33.35
C VAL A 36 10.56 -7.73 31.82
N SER A 37 11.05 -6.66 31.20
CA SER A 37 11.19 -6.55 29.74
C SER A 37 12.24 -7.53 29.23
N ALA A 38 11.88 -8.33 28.22
CA ALA A 38 12.80 -9.29 27.62
C ALA A 38 13.87 -8.59 26.79
N ALA A 39 13.51 -7.50 26.11
CA ALA A 39 14.39 -6.58 25.41
C ALA A 39 15.42 -5.97 26.35
N ASP A 40 15.01 -5.45 27.51
CA ASP A 40 15.93 -4.85 28.47
C ASP A 40 16.90 -5.90 29.02
N LEU A 41 16.40 -7.09 29.35
CA LEU A 41 17.22 -8.19 29.84
C LEU A 41 18.26 -8.65 28.79
N TYR A 42 17.83 -8.83 27.54
CA TYR A 42 18.71 -9.21 26.43
C TYR A 42 19.73 -8.11 26.14
N ALA A 43 19.28 -6.85 26.13
CA ALA A 43 20.14 -5.70 25.87
C ALA A 43 21.22 -5.54 26.94
N LEU A 44 20.87 -5.72 28.22
CA LEU A 44 21.84 -5.68 29.31
C LEU A 44 22.89 -6.80 29.18
N GLY A 45 22.47 -8.02 28.83
CA GLY A 45 23.42 -9.11 28.58
C GLY A 45 24.39 -8.81 27.44
N LEU A 46 23.90 -8.23 26.34
CA LEU A 46 24.75 -7.79 25.24
C LEU A 46 25.72 -6.67 25.67
N ILE A 47 25.27 -5.71 26.48
CA ILE A 47 26.13 -4.65 27.02
C ILE A 47 27.24 -5.27 27.89
N ASP A 48 26.91 -6.16 28.82
CA ASP A 48 27.88 -6.86 29.67
C ASP A 48 28.92 -7.60 28.83
N GLU A 49 28.49 -8.32 27.78
CA GLU A 49 29.40 -9.01 26.88
C GLU A 49 30.33 -8.05 26.12
N VAL A 50 29.83 -6.92 25.62
CA VAL A 50 30.65 -5.89 24.98
C VAL A 50 31.70 -5.34 25.96
N LEU A 51 31.29 -4.96 27.18
CA LEU A 51 32.18 -4.41 28.20
C LEU A 51 33.30 -5.42 28.54
N ARG A 52 32.97 -6.71 28.60
CA ARG A 52 33.95 -7.79 28.80
C ARG A 52 34.89 -7.96 27.62
N VAL A 53 34.42 -7.83 26.37
CA VAL A 53 35.30 -7.87 25.19
C VAL A 53 36.29 -6.70 25.21
N LEU A 54 35.82 -5.50 25.54
CA LEU A 54 36.68 -4.31 25.68
C LEU A 54 37.73 -4.51 26.77
N MET A 55 37.33 -5.01 27.94
CA MET A 55 38.26 -5.30 29.03
C MET A 55 39.27 -6.39 28.66
N ARG A 56 38.87 -7.45 27.93
CA ARG A 56 39.79 -8.48 27.44
C ARG A 56 40.80 -7.93 26.44
N HIS A 57 40.38 -7.11 25.48
CA HIS A 57 41.29 -6.44 24.54
C HIS A 57 42.30 -5.57 25.29
N TYR A 58 41.80 -4.79 26.26
CA TYR A 58 42.64 -3.93 27.08
C TYR A 58 43.70 -4.71 27.87
N VAL A 59 43.30 -5.78 28.56
CA VAL A 59 44.23 -6.64 29.30
C VAL A 59 45.19 -7.37 28.36
N SER A 60 44.79 -7.66 27.12
CA SER A 60 45.70 -8.23 26.11
C SER A 60 46.80 -7.26 25.69
N GLU A 61 46.50 -5.96 25.56
CA GLU A 61 47.50 -4.92 25.27
C GLU A 61 48.32 -4.53 26.52
N HIS A 62 47.73 -4.65 27.71
CA HIS A 62 48.34 -4.32 28.98
C HIS A 62 48.24 -5.47 30.01
N PRO A 63 49.01 -6.58 29.85
CA PRO A 63 48.84 -7.81 30.63
C PRO A 63 48.95 -7.65 32.15
N ASN A 64 49.71 -6.65 32.61
CA ASN A 64 49.98 -6.44 34.04
C ASN A 64 49.01 -5.46 34.71
N VAL A 65 48.04 -4.87 33.98
CA VAL A 65 47.23 -3.77 34.51
C VAL A 65 46.38 -4.18 35.73
N LEU A 66 45.82 -5.40 35.73
CA LEU A 66 45.02 -5.88 36.86
C LEU A 66 45.88 -6.23 38.08
N GLY A 67 47.08 -6.75 37.88
CA GLY A 67 48.05 -6.98 38.97
C GLY A 67 48.60 -5.66 39.55
N GLN A 68 48.79 -4.65 38.71
CA GLN A 68 49.12 -3.29 39.14
C GLN A 68 47.97 -2.64 39.90
N ALA A 69 46.72 -2.83 39.45
CA ALA A 69 45.53 -2.37 40.17
C ALA A 69 45.42 -3.02 41.55
N ALA A 70 45.64 -4.34 41.66
CA ALA A 70 45.66 -5.05 42.93
C ALA A 70 46.73 -4.49 43.87
N SER A 71 47.95 -4.30 43.36
CA SER A 71 49.07 -3.73 44.12
C SER A 71 48.80 -2.30 44.58
N PHE A 72 48.15 -1.49 43.74
CA PHE A 72 47.74 -0.12 44.07
C PHE A 72 46.68 -0.09 45.17
N LEU A 73 45.71 -1.00 45.14
CA LEU A 73 44.69 -1.12 46.18
C LEU A 73 45.30 -1.54 47.52
N ASP A 74 46.25 -2.49 47.52
CA ASP A 74 46.97 -2.91 48.74
C ASP A 74 47.81 -1.79 49.37
N GLN A 75 48.23 -0.81 48.58
CA GLN A 75 48.99 0.35 49.06
C GLN A 75 48.10 1.50 49.56
N THR A 76 46.83 1.52 49.14
CA THR A 76 45.92 2.66 49.37
C THR A 76 44.75 2.36 50.31
N LEU A 77 44.46 1.08 50.53
CA LEU A 77 43.42 0.58 51.43
C LEU A 77 44.00 -0.49 52.36
N ASP A 78 43.29 -0.76 53.46
CA ASP A 78 43.64 -1.84 54.37
C ASP A 78 43.49 -3.21 53.66
N PRO A 79 44.57 -4.01 53.53
CA PRO A 79 44.53 -5.30 52.84
C PRO A 79 43.48 -6.27 53.40
N ASP A 80 43.22 -6.25 54.71
CA ASP A 80 42.25 -7.14 55.35
C ASP A 80 40.81 -6.75 54.94
N HIS A 81 40.54 -5.46 54.81
CA HIS A 81 39.24 -4.96 54.33
C HIS A 81 39.04 -5.18 52.81
N VAL A 82 40.12 -5.09 52.01
CA VAL A 82 40.09 -5.44 50.58
C VAL A 82 39.81 -6.94 50.42
N HIS A 83 40.50 -7.78 51.18
CA HIS A 83 40.29 -9.22 51.16
C HIS A 83 38.87 -9.61 51.58
N LEU A 84 38.34 -9.01 52.65
CA LEU A 84 36.95 -9.22 53.10
C LEU A 84 35.95 -8.86 51.99
N THR A 85 36.17 -7.76 51.27
CA THR A 85 35.30 -7.34 50.16
C THR A 85 35.33 -8.36 49.02
N GLN A 86 36.52 -8.81 48.62
CA GLN A 86 36.69 -9.81 47.55
C GLN A 86 36.09 -11.17 47.94
N LEU A 87 36.23 -11.57 49.21
CA LEU A 87 35.66 -12.81 49.73
C LEU A 87 34.13 -12.75 49.78
N THR A 88 33.57 -11.63 50.26
CA THR A 88 32.11 -11.40 50.29
C THR A 88 31.54 -11.43 48.88
N PHE A 89 32.17 -10.73 47.93
CA PHE A 89 31.81 -10.79 46.51
C PHE A 89 31.87 -12.21 45.96
N THR A 90 32.92 -12.98 46.25
CA THR A 90 33.05 -14.36 45.76
C THR A 90 32.00 -15.30 46.35
N ASN A 91 31.42 -14.98 47.51
CA ASN A 91 30.35 -15.75 48.11
C ASN A 91 28.96 -15.39 47.54
N ASP A 92 28.70 -14.09 47.36
CA ASP A 92 27.39 -13.57 46.95
C ASP A 92 27.22 -13.50 45.44
N PHE A 93 28.32 -13.35 44.69
CA PHE A 93 28.41 -13.44 43.23
C PHE A 93 29.34 -14.59 42.82
N PRO A 94 29.02 -15.83 43.20
CA PRO A 94 29.99 -16.92 43.13
C PRO A 94 30.37 -17.27 41.68
N PRO A 95 31.66 -17.48 41.38
CA PRO A 95 32.10 -18.19 40.19
C PRO A 95 31.38 -19.54 40.05
N GLU A 96 31.30 -20.09 38.83
CA GLU A 96 30.59 -21.36 38.59
C GLU A 96 31.10 -22.51 39.47
N ALA A 97 32.41 -22.62 39.66
CA ALA A 97 33.04 -23.63 40.52
C ALA A 97 32.67 -23.46 42.00
N VAL A 98 32.54 -22.22 42.49
CA VAL A 98 32.15 -21.92 43.88
C VAL A 98 30.65 -22.14 44.06
N TYR A 99 29.84 -21.74 43.08
CA TYR A 99 28.39 -21.92 43.10
C TYR A 99 28.00 -23.41 43.13
N ARG A 100 28.67 -24.25 42.32
CA ARG A 100 28.46 -25.70 42.28
C ARG A 100 29.11 -26.47 43.44
N GLY A 101 29.77 -25.78 44.38
CA GLY A 101 30.45 -26.40 45.52
C GLY A 101 31.70 -27.21 45.15
N GLN A 102 32.28 -26.98 43.97
CA GLN A 102 33.49 -27.66 43.50
C GLN A 102 34.77 -27.05 44.07
N MET A 103 34.71 -25.79 44.52
CA MET A 103 35.83 -25.06 45.11
C MET A 103 35.31 -24.09 46.18
N GLU A 104 36.05 -23.95 47.29
CA GLU A 104 35.75 -22.94 48.30
C GLU A 104 36.14 -21.53 47.83
N ALA A 105 35.38 -20.50 48.24
CA ALA A 105 35.58 -19.11 47.82
C ALA A 105 37.00 -18.58 48.16
N GLU A 106 37.53 -18.93 49.32
CA GLU A 106 38.90 -18.57 49.74
C GLU A 106 39.96 -19.16 48.79
N LYS A 107 39.82 -20.45 48.46
CA LYS A 107 40.74 -21.15 47.55
C LYS A 107 40.65 -20.62 46.13
N TYR A 108 39.46 -20.22 45.71
CA TYR A 108 39.23 -19.57 44.43
C TYR A 108 39.96 -18.21 44.38
N LEU A 109 39.76 -17.37 45.41
CA LEU A 109 40.32 -16.03 45.48
C LEU A 109 41.86 -16.02 45.45
N LEU A 110 42.51 -16.98 46.11
CA LEU A 110 43.97 -17.14 46.09
C LEU A 110 44.56 -17.23 44.68
N ASN A 111 43.83 -17.83 43.73
CA ASN A 111 44.31 -18.08 42.36
C ASN A 111 43.78 -17.07 41.32
N ARG A 112 42.82 -16.23 41.72
CA ARG A 112 42.00 -15.41 40.79
C ARG A 112 41.71 -14.01 41.30
N ARG A 113 42.48 -13.51 42.27
CA ARG A 113 42.34 -12.18 42.87
C ARG A 113 42.18 -11.04 41.85
N GLU A 114 42.99 -11.04 40.80
CA GLU A 114 42.95 -10.03 39.73
C GLU A 114 41.65 -10.07 38.91
N ALA A 115 41.14 -11.28 38.64
CA ALA A 115 39.88 -11.45 37.91
C ALA A 115 38.68 -10.96 38.74
N VAL A 116 38.72 -11.12 40.07
CA VAL A 116 37.68 -10.62 40.97
C VAL A 116 37.59 -9.10 40.96
N LEU A 117 38.72 -8.38 40.80
CA LEU A 117 38.72 -6.91 40.68
C LEU A 117 38.01 -6.42 39.41
N ALA A 118 38.24 -7.11 38.29
CA ALA A 118 37.53 -6.83 37.05
C ALA A 118 36.02 -7.01 37.19
N GLU A 119 35.57 -8.11 37.80
CA GLU A 119 34.14 -8.38 38.01
C GLU A 119 33.50 -7.40 39.00
N LEU A 120 34.19 -7.01 40.07
CA LEU A 120 33.72 -5.98 41.00
C LEU A 120 33.45 -4.64 40.30
N PHE A 121 34.29 -4.28 39.33
CA PHE A 121 34.12 -3.06 38.56
C PHE A 121 32.92 -3.16 37.60
N LEU A 122 32.73 -4.29 36.92
CA LEU A 122 31.57 -4.51 36.06
C LEU A 122 30.26 -4.55 36.87
N LEU A 123 30.28 -5.17 38.06
CA LEU A 123 29.16 -5.15 39.01
C LEU A 123 28.77 -3.71 39.36
N HIS A 124 29.75 -2.87 39.67
CA HIS A 124 29.52 -1.44 39.95
C HIS A 124 28.87 -0.74 38.76
N LEU A 125 29.29 -1.04 37.53
CA LEU A 125 28.73 -0.40 36.34
C LEU A 125 27.26 -0.78 36.12
N HIS A 126 26.86 -2.02 36.37
CA HIS A 126 25.45 -2.40 36.28
C HIS A 126 24.58 -1.72 37.32
N ASN A 127 25.02 -1.66 38.59
CA ASN A 127 24.30 -0.94 39.65
C ASN A 127 24.26 0.58 39.42
N ALA A 128 25.32 1.14 38.84
CA ALA A 128 25.39 2.56 38.51
C ALA A 128 24.57 2.94 37.26
N ASN A 129 24.04 1.97 36.49
CA ASN A 129 23.31 2.21 35.25
C ASN A 129 21.81 2.43 35.52
N PRO A 130 21.29 3.67 35.39
CA PRO A 130 19.88 3.94 35.69
C PRO A 130 18.92 3.15 34.79
N ALA A 131 19.32 2.85 33.55
CA ALA A 131 18.54 2.07 32.61
C ALA A 131 18.39 0.60 33.02
N ALA A 132 19.26 0.09 33.90
CA ALA A 132 19.22 -1.28 34.40
C ALA A 132 18.46 -1.44 35.73
N SER A 133 17.90 -0.35 36.30
CA SER A 133 17.25 -0.35 37.63
C SER A 133 16.15 -1.42 37.81
N LYS A 134 15.39 -1.77 36.76
CA LYS A 134 14.38 -2.85 36.83
C LYS A 134 14.97 -4.26 36.90
N LEU A 135 16.28 -4.40 36.66
CA LEU A 135 17.02 -5.65 36.62
C LEU A 135 17.99 -5.78 37.82
N GLU A 136 17.89 -4.87 38.80
CA GLU A 136 18.79 -4.77 39.98
C GLU A 136 18.94 -6.10 40.72
N GLU A 137 17.88 -6.92 40.82
CA GLU A 137 17.91 -8.23 41.48
C GLU A 137 19.00 -9.18 40.94
N LEU A 138 19.40 -9.01 39.67
CA LEU A 138 20.46 -9.79 39.05
C LEU A 138 21.85 -9.45 39.61
N PHE A 139 22.04 -8.21 40.06
CA PHE A 139 23.34 -7.65 40.41
C PHE A 139 23.35 -6.83 41.72
N ASP A 140 22.37 -7.03 42.60
CA ASP A 140 22.21 -6.28 43.87
C ASP A 140 23.48 -6.31 44.74
N ASP A 141 24.14 -5.16 44.84
CA ASP A 141 25.40 -4.97 45.57
C ASP A 141 25.23 -4.58 47.05
N GLN A 142 23.99 -4.52 47.59
CA GLN A 142 23.73 -4.20 48.99
C GLN A 142 24.53 -5.07 49.98
N PRO A 143 24.76 -6.39 49.76
CA PRO A 143 25.58 -7.20 50.66
C PRO A 143 27.05 -6.74 50.76
N LEU A 144 27.55 -6.00 49.77
CA LEU A 144 28.93 -5.49 49.73
C LEU A 144 29.07 -4.12 50.40
N MET A 145 27.98 -3.36 50.57
CA MET A 145 27.99 -2.02 51.15
C MET A 145 28.62 -1.95 52.56
N PRO A 146 28.50 -2.96 53.44
CA PRO A 146 29.17 -2.96 54.74
C PRO A 146 30.69 -3.17 54.69
N THR A 147 31.26 -3.56 53.54
CA THR A 147 32.70 -3.79 53.36
C THR A 147 33.41 -2.55 52.80
N ALA A 148 34.68 -2.65 52.42
CA ALA A 148 35.41 -1.57 51.75
C ALA A 148 35.02 -1.38 50.27
N TYR A 149 33.89 -1.93 49.81
CA TYR A 149 33.46 -1.92 48.40
C TYR A 149 33.47 -0.53 47.77
N THR A 150 32.80 0.46 48.36
CA THR A 150 32.73 1.83 47.83
C THR A 150 34.10 2.48 47.70
N ALA A 151 34.96 2.31 48.72
CA ALA A 151 36.31 2.86 48.71
C ALA A 151 37.20 2.16 47.66
N LEU A 152 37.05 0.85 47.50
CA LEU A 152 37.75 0.04 46.51
C LEU A 152 37.39 0.49 45.09
N ILE A 153 36.11 0.67 44.78
CA ILE A 153 35.65 1.11 43.46
C ILE A 153 36.16 2.52 43.14
N GLU A 154 36.09 3.48 44.07
CA GLU A 154 36.59 4.85 43.83
C GLU A 154 38.10 4.89 43.58
N ARG A 155 38.88 4.08 44.32
CA ARG A 155 40.33 3.93 44.08
C ARG A 155 40.61 3.24 42.75
N LEU A 156 39.85 2.22 42.39
CA LEU A 156 39.99 1.51 41.13
C LEU A 156 39.66 2.41 39.93
N LYS A 157 38.59 3.21 39.99
CA LYS A 157 38.28 4.25 38.98
C LYS A 157 39.43 5.21 38.80
N THR A 158 40.00 5.71 39.91
CA THR A 158 41.13 6.66 39.88
C THR A 158 42.36 6.05 39.21
N PHE A 159 42.67 4.79 39.54
CA PHE A 159 43.79 4.06 38.93
C PHE A 159 43.58 3.84 37.43
N LEU A 160 42.40 3.35 37.03
CA LEU A 160 42.07 3.03 35.65
C LEU A 160 42.02 4.28 34.75
N ALA A 161 41.61 5.43 35.27
CA ALA A 161 41.60 6.70 34.54
C ALA A 161 43.01 7.24 34.21
N GLN A 162 44.04 6.77 34.93
CA GLN A 162 45.44 7.17 34.70
C GLN A 162 46.20 6.21 33.77
N GLN A 163 45.57 5.12 33.34
CA GLN A 163 46.19 4.14 32.46
C GLN A 163 46.16 4.61 30.99
N PRO A 164 47.12 4.17 30.15
CA PRO A 164 47.09 4.46 28.72
C PRO A 164 45.79 3.95 28.06
N GLY A 165 45.38 4.60 26.98
CA GLY A 165 44.21 4.18 26.21
C GLY A 165 44.45 2.94 25.36
N LEU A 166 43.37 2.36 24.82
CA LEU A 166 43.43 1.20 23.93
C LEU A 166 43.91 1.61 22.51
N GLY A 167 44.89 0.91 21.95
CA GLY A 167 45.39 1.13 20.59
C GLY A 167 45.92 2.57 20.35
N SER A 168 45.46 3.22 19.27
CA SER A 168 45.76 4.64 18.98
C SER A 168 44.80 5.64 19.63
N GLY A 169 43.88 5.17 20.49
CA GLY A 169 42.91 6.00 21.19
C GLY A 169 43.51 6.73 22.39
N HIS A 170 42.86 7.82 22.80
CA HIS A 170 43.23 8.58 24.01
C HIS A 170 42.37 8.24 25.23
N GLU A 171 41.32 7.41 25.06
CA GLU A 171 40.34 7.10 26.10
C GLU A 171 40.87 5.97 27.01
N SER A 172 40.90 6.20 28.32
CA SER A 172 41.26 5.21 29.33
C SER A 172 40.20 4.10 29.46
N LEU A 173 40.56 2.95 30.05
CA LEU A 173 39.60 1.85 30.26
C LEU A 173 38.38 2.30 31.09
N ALA A 174 38.57 3.17 32.09
CA ALA A 174 37.47 3.70 32.89
C ALA A 174 36.51 4.55 32.04
N GLU A 175 37.03 5.39 31.15
CA GLU A 175 36.21 6.21 30.25
C GLU A 175 35.45 5.35 29.25
N MET A 176 36.11 4.34 28.66
CA MET A 176 35.47 3.42 27.72
C MET A 176 34.29 2.68 28.35
N LEU A 177 34.48 2.12 29.55
CA LEU A 177 33.45 1.32 30.23
C LEU A 177 32.31 2.18 30.81
N THR A 178 32.55 3.46 31.12
CA THR A 178 31.52 4.38 31.64
C THR A 178 30.82 5.22 30.57
N ALA A 179 31.39 5.32 29.37
CA ALA A 179 30.84 6.13 28.28
C ALA A 179 29.39 5.78 27.89
N PRO A 180 28.97 4.49 27.79
CA PRO A 180 27.59 4.16 27.46
C PRO A 180 26.59 4.77 28.46
N LEU A 181 26.88 4.67 29.77
CA LEU A 181 26.05 5.22 30.84
C LEU A 181 25.94 6.75 30.75
N ARG A 182 26.97 7.43 30.25
CA ARG A 182 26.96 8.90 30.07
C ARG A 182 26.19 9.34 28.83
N VAL A 183 26.31 8.61 27.72
CA VAL A 183 25.69 8.97 26.45
C VAL A 183 24.19 8.68 26.48
N SER A 184 23.77 7.56 27.08
CA SER A 184 22.37 7.19 27.16
C SER A 184 21.99 6.59 28.53
N PRO A 185 21.93 7.42 29.60
CA PRO A 185 21.77 6.94 30.98
C PRO A 185 20.46 6.20 31.24
N HIS A 186 19.42 6.46 30.45
CA HIS A 186 18.08 5.92 30.66
C HIS A 186 17.61 5.00 29.52
N SER A 187 18.50 4.57 28.63
CA SER A 187 18.15 3.70 27.51
C SER A 187 19.23 2.67 27.22
N LEU A 188 18.94 1.39 27.52
CA LEU A 188 19.81 0.26 27.14
C LEU A 188 19.96 0.16 25.62
N ALA A 189 18.91 0.49 24.86
CA ALA A 189 18.96 0.57 23.40
C ALA A 189 19.99 1.61 22.93
N GLY A 190 19.92 2.83 23.47
CA GLY A 190 20.86 3.90 23.13
C GLY A 190 22.31 3.58 23.56
N GLN A 191 22.49 2.83 24.65
CA GLN A 191 23.81 2.34 25.08
C GLN A 191 24.37 1.33 24.07
N LEU A 192 23.56 0.36 23.62
CA LEU A 192 23.97 -0.61 22.61
C LEU A 192 24.26 0.02 21.25
N GLU A 193 23.47 0.99 20.81
CA GLU A 193 23.72 1.73 19.56
C GLU A 193 25.07 2.44 19.61
N TYR A 194 25.35 3.13 20.73
CA TYR A 194 26.63 3.81 20.95
C TYR A 194 27.81 2.83 20.95
N LEU A 195 27.69 1.71 21.69
CA LEU A 195 28.71 0.66 21.75
C LEU A 195 29.03 0.09 20.36
N THR A 196 27.99 -0.19 19.58
CA THR A 196 28.11 -0.76 18.23
C THR A 196 28.78 0.22 17.27
N GLN A 197 28.38 1.50 17.29
CA GLN A 197 28.96 2.55 16.43
C GLN A 197 30.42 2.87 16.78
N ARG A 198 30.76 2.87 18.08
CA ARG A 198 32.07 3.32 18.56
C ARG A 198 33.12 2.22 18.52
N TRP A 199 32.75 0.99 18.86
CA TRP A 199 33.68 -0.12 19.04
C TRP A 199 33.34 -1.37 18.22
N GLY A 200 32.39 -1.31 17.28
CA GLY A 200 32.00 -2.45 16.44
C GLY A 200 33.17 -3.16 15.76
N ASP A 201 34.17 -2.40 15.28
CA ASP A 201 35.37 -2.94 14.62
C ASP A 201 36.21 -3.86 15.55
N LEU A 202 36.18 -3.65 16.87
CA LEU A 202 36.90 -4.45 17.86
C LEU A 202 36.16 -5.73 18.27
N LEU A 203 34.87 -5.84 17.94
CA LEU A 203 34.00 -6.92 18.40
C LEU A 203 33.94 -8.11 17.42
N GLY A 204 34.32 -7.89 16.17
CA GLY A 204 34.26 -8.88 15.09
C GLY A 204 32.87 -8.98 14.43
N PRO A 205 32.80 -9.45 13.17
CA PRO A 205 31.60 -9.35 12.34
C PRO A 205 30.40 -10.14 12.90
N ASP A 206 30.63 -11.37 13.38
CA ASP A 206 29.56 -12.23 13.89
C ASP A 206 28.89 -11.63 15.15
N PHE A 207 29.69 -11.01 16.02
CA PHE A 207 29.19 -10.39 17.25
C PHE A 207 28.43 -9.09 16.94
N VAL A 208 28.91 -8.29 15.98
CA VAL A 208 28.20 -7.09 15.50
C VAL A 208 26.84 -7.46 14.92
N GLN A 209 26.74 -8.53 14.12
CA GLN A 209 25.45 -9.00 13.62
C GLN A 209 24.49 -9.38 14.75
N ARG A 210 24.99 -10.01 15.82
CA ARG A 210 24.18 -10.34 17.01
C ARG A 210 23.72 -9.08 17.77
N LEU A 211 24.58 -8.06 17.88
CA LEU A 211 24.22 -6.77 18.48
C LEU A 211 23.12 -6.06 17.68
N LEU A 212 23.24 -6.02 16.36
CA LEU A 212 22.24 -5.44 15.46
C LEU A 212 20.88 -6.15 15.59
N ARG A 213 20.88 -7.49 15.67
CA ARG A 213 19.64 -8.27 15.93
C ARG A 213 19.05 -7.98 17.32
N GLY A 214 19.90 -7.78 18.33
CA GLY A 214 19.45 -7.38 19.67
C GLY A 214 18.80 -6.00 19.68
N LEU A 215 19.36 -5.04 18.95
CA LEU A 215 18.77 -3.72 18.76
C LEU A 215 17.40 -3.80 18.05
N ASP A 216 17.29 -4.64 17.02
CA ASP A 216 16.02 -4.87 16.34
C ASP A 216 14.97 -5.47 17.28
N PHE A 217 15.35 -6.44 18.10
CA PHE A 217 14.47 -7.03 19.11
C PHE A 217 13.98 -5.98 20.12
N VAL A 218 14.86 -5.08 20.58
CA VAL A 218 14.47 -3.98 21.48
C VAL A 218 13.47 -3.03 20.80
N ARG A 219 13.69 -2.71 19.52
CA ARG A 219 12.76 -1.88 18.73
C ARG A 219 11.40 -2.54 18.53
N GLU A 220 11.36 -3.86 18.32
CA GLU A 220 10.12 -4.64 18.22
C GLU A 220 9.27 -4.53 19.49
N GLU A 221 9.88 -4.73 20.67
CA GLU A 221 9.16 -4.72 21.95
C GLU A 221 8.61 -3.32 22.28
N ILE A 222 9.36 -2.26 21.96
CA ILE A 222 8.87 -0.87 22.10
C ILE A 222 7.66 -0.61 21.20
N ARG A 223 7.71 -1.06 19.93
CA ARG A 223 6.59 -0.88 18.98
C ARG A 223 5.34 -1.64 19.40
N ARG A 224 5.49 -2.83 19.97
CA ARG A 224 4.38 -3.66 20.46
C ARG A 224 3.55 -2.95 21.55
N GLY A 225 4.16 -2.05 22.34
CA GLY A 225 3.45 -1.24 23.35
C GLY A 225 2.71 -0.01 22.80
N GLY A 226 2.83 0.31 21.50
CA GLY A 226 2.21 1.48 20.89
C GLY A 226 0.91 1.13 20.13
N THR A 227 -0.18 1.83 20.41
CA THR A 227 -1.44 1.71 19.64
C THR A 227 -1.27 2.35 18.26
N GLY A 228 -1.13 1.51 17.23
CA GLY A 228 -0.93 1.92 15.85
C GLY A 228 -2.11 2.72 15.26
N GLY A 229 -1.80 3.87 14.67
CA GLY A 229 -2.69 4.61 13.78
C GLY A 229 -1.92 5.01 12.53
N ALA A 230 -2.18 4.34 11.41
CA ALA A 230 -1.66 4.73 10.11
C ALA A 230 -2.52 5.87 9.53
N SER A 231 -2.41 7.08 10.09
CA SER A 231 -2.92 8.30 9.48
C SER A 231 -1.76 9.13 8.95
N GLY A 232 -1.21 8.73 7.80
CA GLY A 232 -0.20 9.48 7.06
C GLY A 232 -0.80 10.09 5.80
N ALA A 233 -0.49 11.35 5.51
CA ALA A 233 -0.80 11.97 4.22
C ALA A 233 -0.14 11.19 3.07
N ALA A 234 -0.83 11.06 1.93
CA ALA A 234 -0.25 10.40 0.76
C ALA A 234 1.05 11.10 0.34
N PRO A 235 2.21 10.41 0.36
CA PRO A 235 3.49 11.01 0.00
C PRO A 235 3.52 11.37 -1.49
N VAL A 236 4.29 12.40 -1.85
CA VAL A 236 4.48 12.79 -3.25
C VAL A 236 5.39 11.75 -3.94
N LEU A 237 4.95 11.26 -5.10
CA LEU A 237 5.76 10.37 -5.95
C LEU A 237 7.03 11.08 -6.43
N THR A 238 8.16 10.66 -5.87
CA THR A 238 9.51 11.02 -6.31
C THR A 238 10.19 9.78 -6.87
N PHE A 239 10.51 9.79 -8.17
CA PHE A 239 11.26 8.72 -8.81
C PHE A 239 12.76 8.95 -8.57
N GLU A 240 13.31 8.38 -7.48
CA GLU A 240 14.76 8.35 -7.25
C GLU A 240 15.41 7.21 -8.02
N ARG A 241 16.56 7.46 -8.66
CA ARG A 241 17.32 6.47 -9.44
C ARG A 241 18.19 5.56 -8.56
N SER A 242 17.64 4.89 -7.55
CA SER A 242 18.41 4.03 -6.64
C SER A 242 17.86 2.60 -6.58
N GLU A 243 18.79 1.64 -6.67
CA GLU A 243 18.66 0.21 -7.04
C GLU A 243 18.12 -0.03 -8.47
N ILE A 244 19.00 -0.53 -9.37
CA ILE A 244 18.84 -0.84 -10.82
C ILE A 244 17.37 -0.95 -11.30
N GLU A 245 16.67 0.17 -11.45
CA GLU A 245 15.35 0.22 -12.09
C GLU A 245 15.54 0.30 -13.60
N TYR A 246 15.43 -0.85 -14.28
CA TYR A 246 15.48 -0.93 -15.73
C TYR A 246 14.06 -0.92 -16.33
N GLU A 247 13.98 -0.50 -17.59
CA GLU A 247 12.72 -0.43 -18.31
C GLU A 247 12.38 -1.77 -18.98
N ARG A 248 11.25 -2.37 -18.58
CA ARG A 248 10.72 -3.64 -19.10
C ARG A 248 9.19 -3.70 -18.99
N PHE A 249 8.52 -2.73 -19.61
CA PHE A 249 7.06 -2.71 -19.72
C PHE A 249 6.53 -3.95 -20.44
N SER A 250 5.37 -4.45 -19.99
CA SER A 250 4.62 -5.43 -20.78
C SER A 250 3.87 -4.76 -21.93
N PRO A 251 3.80 -5.40 -23.10
CA PRO A 251 3.02 -4.88 -24.22
C PRO A 251 1.53 -4.88 -23.87
N ASP A 252 0.81 -3.84 -24.27
CA ASP A 252 -0.65 -3.80 -24.16
C ASP A 252 -1.28 -4.45 -25.40
N GLN A 253 -2.30 -5.28 -25.18
CA GLN A 253 -3.20 -5.70 -26.26
C GLN A 253 -4.16 -4.55 -26.62
N GLU A 254 -4.75 -4.59 -27.82
CA GLU A 254 -5.58 -3.52 -28.37
C GLU A 254 -6.74 -3.09 -27.45
N TRP A 255 -7.30 -4.02 -26.67
CA TRP A 255 -8.41 -3.75 -25.76
C TRP A 255 -7.98 -3.13 -24.43
N MET A 256 -6.75 -3.39 -23.96
CA MET A 256 -6.28 -3.03 -22.61
C MET A 256 -6.27 -1.51 -22.33
N PRO A 257 -5.81 -0.63 -23.26
CA PRO A 257 -5.89 0.82 -23.05
C PRO A 257 -7.32 1.36 -22.99
N ARG A 258 -8.27 0.64 -23.61
CA ARG A 258 -9.68 1.06 -23.76
C ARG A 258 -10.59 0.47 -22.67
N LEU A 259 -10.03 -0.26 -21.72
CA LEU A 259 -10.79 -0.86 -20.64
C LEU A 259 -11.42 0.22 -19.74
N VAL A 260 -12.72 0.05 -19.46
CA VAL A 260 -13.46 0.80 -18.44
C VAL A 260 -14.02 -0.22 -17.46
N LEU A 261 -13.55 -0.18 -16.22
CA LEU A 261 -13.83 -1.20 -15.22
C LEU A 261 -14.88 -0.69 -14.23
N ILE A 262 -15.85 -1.54 -13.89
CA ILE A 262 -16.74 -1.31 -12.74
C ILE A 262 -16.58 -2.43 -11.73
N ALA A 263 -16.39 -2.07 -10.47
CA ALA A 263 -16.30 -2.99 -9.34
C ALA A 263 -17.70 -3.21 -8.74
N LYS A 264 -18.05 -4.47 -8.46
CA LYS A 264 -19.28 -4.84 -7.75
C LYS A 264 -18.93 -5.86 -6.66
N ASN A 265 -19.23 -5.52 -5.41
CA ASN A 265 -19.35 -6.52 -4.33
C ASN A 265 -20.47 -7.50 -4.71
N THR A 266 -20.10 -8.76 -4.97
CA THR A 266 -20.95 -9.73 -5.65
C THR A 266 -22.23 -10.02 -4.86
N TYR A 267 -22.13 -10.37 -3.58
CA TYR A 267 -23.28 -10.73 -2.76
C TYR A 267 -24.23 -9.54 -2.57
N VAL A 268 -23.68 -8.36 -2.24
CA VAL A 268 -24.45 -7.13 -2.10
C VAL A 268 -25.17 -6.78 -3.41
N TRP A 269 -24.48 -6.92 -4.55
CA TRP A 269 -25.06 -6.64 -5.86
C TRP A 269 -26.20 -7.59 -6.22
N LEU A 270 -26.05 -8.90 -5.97
CA LEU A 270 -27.10 -9.89 -6.21
C LEU A 270 -28.37 -9.60 -5.37
N GLU A 271 -28.20 -9.20 -4.12
CA GLU A 271 -29.31 -8.77 -3.26
C GLU A 271 -29.98 -7.48 -3.79
N GLN A 272 -29.20 -6.48 -4.20
CA GLN A 272 -29.73 -5.26 -4.81
C GLN A 272 -30.47 -5.53 -6.12
N LEU A 273 -29.94 -6.43 -6.98
CA LEU A 273 -30.63 -6.87 -8.19
C LEU A 273 -31.92 -7.61 -7.85
N SER A 274 -31.92 -8.43 -6.80
CA SER A 274 -33.14 -9.14 -6.37
C SER A 274 -34.26 -8.17 -6.03
N ARG A 275 -33.92 -7.08 -5.31
CA ARG A 275 -34.85 -5.98 -4.99
C ARG A 275 -35.29 -5.24 -6.25
N LYS A 276 -34.34 -4.86 -7.13
CA LYS A 276 -34.60 -4.12 -8.37
C LYS A 276 -35.54 -4.86 -9.33
N TYR A 277 -35.35 -6.17 -9.50
CA TYR A 277 -36.12 -6.97 -10.46
C TYR A 277 -37.31 -7.72 -9.83
N GLY A 278 -37.51 -7.60 -8.52
CA GLY A 278 -38.63 -8.23 -7.80
C GLY A 278 -38.62 -9.77 -7.85
N ARG A 279 -37.44 -10.38 -8.03
CA ARG A 279 -37.24 -11.83 -8.07
C ARG A 279 -35.96 -12.20 -7.33
N TRP A 280 -35.90 -13.41 -6.78
CA TRP A 280 -34.69 -13.87 -6.10
C TRP A 280 -33.56 -14.16 -7.10
N ILE A 281 -32.42 -13.48 -6.95
CA ILE A 281 -31.22 -13.61 -7.77
C ILE A 281 -30.10 -14.09 -6.84
N ARG A 282 -29.76 -15.38 -6.94
CA ARG A 282 -28.84 -16.02 -5.99
C ARG A 282 -27.49 -16.34 -6.62
N PHE A 283 -27.51 -16.87 -7.84
CA PHE A 283 -26.31 -17.34 -8.52
C PHE A 283 -25.83 -16.34 -9.56
N LEU A 284 -24.56 -16.45 -9.95
CA LEU A 284 -23.98 -15.62 -11.03
C LEU A 284 -24.76 -15.78 -12.35
N SER A 285 -25.30 -16.97 -12.61
CA SER A 285 -26.15 -17.25 -13.77
C SER A 285 -27.49 -16.53 -13.73
N ASP A 286 -27.97 -16.09 -12.56
CA ASP A 286 -29.28 -15.48 -12.39
C ASP A 286 -29.27 -13.97 -12.70
N ILE A 287 -28.07 -13.38 -12.81
CA ILE A 287 -27.89 -11.96 -13.17
C ILE A 287 -28.61 -11.71 -14.50
N PRO A 288 -29.59 -10.79 -14.55
CA PRO A 288 -30.42 -10.59 -15.73
C PRO A 288 -29.61 -10.05 -16.92
N ASP A 289 -30.03 -10.43 -18.12
CA ASP A 289 -29.43 -9.96 -19.36
C ASP A 289 -29.57 -8.44 -19.52
N GLU A 290 -30.71 -7.90 -19.06
CA GLU A 290 -31.01 -6.47 -19.04
C GLU A 290 -29.98 -5.67 -18.22
N GLU A 291 -29.45 -6.26 -17.15
CA GLU A 291 -28.42 -5.61 -16.33
C GLU A 291 -27.08 -5.54 -17.07
N LEU A 292 -26.72 -6.61 -17.79
CA LEU A 292 -25.51 -6.64 -18.62
C LEU A 292 -25.64 -5.67 -19.80
N ASP A 293 -26.84 -5.56 -20.39
CA ASP A 293 -27.15 -4.59 -21.45
C ASP A 293 -27.00 -3.16 -20.94
N ILE A 294 -27.48 -2.87 -19.72
CA ILE A 294 -27.28 -1.55 -19.08
C ILE A 294 -25.79 -1.24 -18.91
N LEU A 295 -24.98 -2.19 -18.44
CA LEU A 295 -23.53 -1.97 -18.29
C LEU A 295 -22.86 -1.65 -19.63
N ALA A 296 -23.17 -2.42 -20.67
CA ALA A 296 -22.61 -2.19 -22.01
C ALA A 296 -23.05 -0.85 -22.60
N GLN A 297 -24.35 -0.49 -22.48
CA GLN A 297 -24.89 0.78 -22.94
C GLN A 297 -24.24 1.98 -22.24
N ARG A 298 -23.90 1.84 -20.96
CA ARG A 298 -23.18 2.86 -20.18
C ARG A 298 -21.70 2.97 -20.55
N GLY A 299 -21.17 2.07 -21.38
CA GLY A 299 -19.78 2.10 -21.86
C GLY A 299 -18.79 1.30 -21.02
N PHE A 300 -19.26 0.44 -20.12
CA PHE A 300 -18.39 -0.46 -19.36
C PHE A 300 -17.95 -1.64 -20.22
N THR A 301 -16.66 -1.95 -20.17
CA THR A 301 -16.04 -3.06 -20.92
C THR A 301 -15.37 -4.08 -20.01
N GLY A 302 -15.33 -3.81 -18.71
CA GLY A 302 -14.89 -4.74 -17.67
C GLY A 302 -15.83 -4.74 -16.47
N LEU A 303 -16.07 -5.92 -15.90
CA LEU A 303 -16.85 -6.12 -14.68
C LEU A 303 -16.00 -6.89 -13.67
N TRP A 304 -15.59 -6.21 -12.61
CA TRP A 304 -14.87 -6.82 -11.49
C TRP A 304 -15.86 -7.25 -10.41
N LEU A 305 -15.88 -8.55 -10.15
CA LEU A 305 -16.71 -9.17 -9.13
C LEU A 305 -15.86 -9.49 -7.91
N ILE A 306 -16.16 -8.81 -6.80
CA ILE A 306 -15.43 -8.97 -5.54
C ILE A 306 -16.06 -10.12 -4.75
N GLY A 307 -15.21 -10.98 -4.21
CA GLY A 307 -15.60 -12.07 -3.30
C GLY A 307 -16.27 -13.26 -3.99
N LEU A 308 -15.74 -13.67 -5.15
CA LEU A 308 -16.17 -14.83 -5.94
C LEU A 308 -15.74 -16.19 -5.35
N TRP A 309 -14.63 -16.19 -4.62
CA TRP A 309 -13.96 -17.40 -4.17
C TRP A 309 -14.60 -17.98 -2.90
N GLU A 310 -14.46 -19.29 -2.71
CA GLU A 310 -14.86 -20.00 -1.50
C GLU A 310 -14.04 -19.49 -0.30
N ARG A 311 -14.75 -19.07 0.75
CA ARG A 311 -14.17 -18.34 1.89
C ARG A 311 -13.97 -19.24 3.11
N SER A 312 -13.04 -18.84 3.98
CA SER A 312 -12.73 -19.49 5.25
C SER A 312 -13.94 -19.55 6.18
N ARG A 313 -14.29 -20.74 6.68
CA ARG A 313 -15.35 -20.90 7.69
C ARG A 313 -14.85 -20.41 9.05
N ALA A 314 -13.57 -20.62 9.35
CA ALA A 314 -12.93 -20.11 10.54
C ALA A 314 -13.02 -18.56 10.62
N SER A 315 -12.77 -17.84 9.52
CA SER A 315 -12.96 -16.37 9.45
C SER A 315 -14.39 -15.95 9.84
N GLN A 316 -15.40 -16.68 9.38
CA GLN A 316 -16.79 -16.43 9.78
C GLN A 316 -17.02 -16.70 11.26
N ARG A 317 -16.53 -17.84 11.77
CA ARG A 317 -16.71 -18.23 13.18
C ARG A 317 -16.09 -17.22 14.15
N ILE A 318 -14.92 -16.69 13.82
CA ILE A 318 -14.25 -15.64 14.60
C ILE A 318 -15.18 -14.43 14.80
N LYS A 319 -15.81 -13.94 13.72
CA LYS A 319 -16.70 -12.78 13.76
C LYS A 319 -17.98 -13.07 14.54
N ASN A 320 -18.53 -14.27 14.39
CA ASN A 320 -19.69 -14.72 15.16
C ASN A 320 -19.38 -14.73 16.67
N TRP A 321 -18.19 -15.20 17.06
CA TRP A 321 -17.74 -15.20 18.47
C TRP A 321 -17.51 -13.80 19.02
N LEU A 322 -17.14 -12.84 18.17
CA LEU A 322 -17.04 -11.41 18.51
C LEU A 322 -18.40 -10.68 18.53
N GLY A 323 -19.50 -11.38 18.28
CA GLY A 323 -20.86 -10.85 18.44
C GLY A 323 -21.51 -10.30 17.16
N ASP A 324 -20.97 -10.58 15.96
CA ASP A 324 -21.64 -10.30 14.69
C ASP A 324 -22.14 -11.60 14.03
N PRO A 325 -23.35 -12.08 14.36
CA PRO A 325 -23.87 -13.35 13.85
C PRO A 325 -24.25 -13.31 12.36
N ASP A 326 -24.39 -12.12 11.78
CA ASP A 326 -24.76 -11.93 10.37
C ASP A 326 -23.52 -11.76 9.46
N ALA A 327 -22.32 -11.63 10.03
CA ALA A 327 -21.09 -11.48 9.28
C ALA A 327 -20.78 -12.73 8.44
N VAL A 328 -20.33 -12.51 7.20
CA VAL A 328 -19.67 -13.56 6.43
C VAL A 328 -18.15 -13.48 6.60
N ALA A 329 -17.48 -14.57 6.25
CA ALA A 329 -16.04 -14.61 6.14
C ALA A 329 -15.50 -13.46 5.27
N SER A 330 -14.32 -12.95 5.62
CA SER A 330 -13.64 -11.94 4.80
C SER A 330 -13.49 -12.46 3.37
N ALA A 331 -13.79 -11.62 2.37
CA ALA A 331 -13.60 -11.98 0.96
C ALA A 331 -12.13 -12.31 0.61
N TYR A 332 -11.17 -11.92 1.46
CA TYR A 332 -9.73 -12.20 1.27
C TYR A 332 -9.19 -13.28 2.21
N SER A 333 -10.00 -13.83 3.12
CA SER A 333 -9.66 -15.06 3.83
C SER A 333 -10.19 -16.25 3.04
N LEU A 334 -9.36 -16.72 2.10
CA LEU A 334 -9.75 -17.71 1.09
C LEU A 334 -9.55 -19.14 1.59
N HIS A 335 -10.56 -19.99 1.45
CA HIS A 335 -10.40 -21.43 1.69
C HIS A 335 -9.71 -22.10 0.50
N ALA A 336 -10.14 -21.75 -0.72
CA ALA A 336 -9.56 -22.20 -1.99
C ALA A 336 -9.92 -21.24 -3.14
N TYR A 337 -9.17 -21.29 -4.23
CA TYR A 337 -9.49 -20.58 -5.49
C TYR A 337 -10.56 -21.31 -6.31
N GLU A 338 -11.66 -21.65 -5.64
CA GLU A 338 -12.85 -22.28 -6.21
C GLU A 338 -13.99 -21.26 -6.19
N ILE A 339 -14.84 -21.24 -7.22
CA ILE A 339 -16.02 -20.35 -7.21
C ILE A 339 -16.99 -20.82 -6.14
N ALA A 340 -17.40 -19.89 -5.27
CA ALA A 340 -18.20 -20.21 -4.11
C ALA A 340 -19.46 -21.00 -4.49
N ALA A 341 -19.73 -22.08 -3.76
CA ALA A 341 -20.83 -22.98 -4.08
C ALA A 341 -22.20 -22.28 -3.99
N ASP A 342 -22.34 -21.31 -3.07
CA ASP A 342 -23.55 -20.52 -2.90
C ASP A 342 -23.74 -19.43 -3.97
N LEU A 343 -22.72 -19.16 -4.80
CA LEU A 343 -22.79 -18.37 -6.04
C LEU A 343 -23.05 -19.22 -7.29
N GLY A 344 -23.16 -20.55 -7.14
CA GLY A 344 -23.48 -21.51 -8.20
C GLY A 344 -22.26 -22.19 -8.83
N GLY A 345 -21.06 -21.97 -8.27
CA GLY A 345 -19.82 -22.61 -8.72
C GLY A 345 -19.39 -22.25 -10.15
N TRP A 346 -18.43 -23.01 -10.68
CA TRP A 346 -17.92 -22.84 -12.04
C TRP A 346 -18.99 -22.80 -13.15
N PRO A 347 -20.04 -23.64 -13.14
CA PRO A 347 -21.08 -23.57 -14.19
C PRO A 347 -21.80 -22.22 -14.24
N ALA A 348 -22.07 -21.60 -13.09
CA ALA A 348 -22.73 -20.30 -13.02
C ALA A 348 -21.81 -19.18 -13.51
N LEU A 349 -20.51 -19.24 -13.17
CA LEU A 349 -19.51 -18.31 -13.68
C LEU A 349 -19.40 -18.38 -15.20
N GLU A 350 -19.24 -19.58 -15.76
CA GLU A 350 -19.06 -19.77 -17.20
C GLU A 350 -20.26 -19.28 -18.00
N ASN A 351 -21.48 -19.48 -17.47
CA ASN A 351 -22.69 -18.91 -18.04
C ASN A 351 -22.64 -17.38 -18.07
N LEU A 352 -22.34 -16.73 -16.94
CA LEU A 352 -22.23 -15.28 -16.85
C LEU A 352 -21.14 -14.74 -17.79
N ARG A 353 -19.98 -15.40 -17.81
CA ARG A 353 -18.83 -15.04 -18.64
C ARG A 353 -19.20 -15.02 -20.11
N ALA A 354 -19.87 -16.05 -20.60
CA ALA A 354 -20.32 -16.13 -21.99
C ALA A 354 -21.30 -15.00 -22.35
N ARG A 355 -22.29 -14.71 -21.49
CA ARG A 355 -23.29 -13.66 -21.70
C ARG A 355 -22.71 -12.25 -21.63
N ALA A 356 -21.76 -12.01 -20.73
CA ALA A 356 -21.02 -10.76 -20.60
C ALA A 356 -20.12 -10.54 -21.83
N TRP A 357 -19.43 -11.58 -22.29
CA TRP A 357 -18.54 -11.51 -23.46
C TRP A 357 -19.29 -11.14 -24.74
N GLN A 358 -20.50 -11.65 -24.96
CA GLN A 358 -21.36 -11.28 -26.10
C GLN A 358 -21.67 -9.77 -26.14
N ARG A 359 -21.56 -9.08 -25.00
CA ARG A 359 -21.78 -7.64 -24.85
C ARG A 359 -20.48 -6.84 -24.77
N GLY A 360 -19.33 -7.48 -25.01
CA GLY A 360 -18.02 -6.86 -24.94
C GLY A 360 -17.49 -6.63 -23.52
N ILE A 361 -18.11 -7.23 -22.50
CA ILE A 361 -17.73 -7.09 -21.10
C ILE A 361 -16.81 -8.25 -20.70
N ARG A 362 -15.60 -7.91 -20.27
CA ARG A 362 -14.61 -8.84 -19.70
C ARG A 362 -14.83 -8.98 -18.20
N LEU A 363 -14.87 -10.21 -17.70
CA LEU A 363 -14.90 -10.43 -16.26
C LEU A 363 -13.52 -10.21 -15.65
N SER A 364 -13.51 -9.68 -14.45
CA SER A 364 -12.33 -9.51 -13.61
C SER A 364 -12.56 -10.14 -12.24
N ALA A 365 -11.50 -10.70 -11.68
CA ALA A 365 -11.48 -11.26 -10.35
C ALA A 365 -10.33 -10.69 -9.52
N ASP A 366 -10.52 -10.71 -8.20
CA ASP A 366 -9.45 -10.54 -7.23
C ASP A 366 -8.54 -11.76 -7.18
N MET A 367 -7.26 -11.52 -6.93
CA MET A 367 -6.29 -12.54 -6.54
C MET A 367 -5.57 -12.05 -5.29
N VAL A 368 -5.53 -12.89 -4.26
CA VAL A 368 -4.85 -12.63 -2.98
C VAL A 368 -3.68 -13.61 -2.85
N PRO A 369 -2.51 -13.31 -3.45
CA PRO A 369 -1.42 -14.27 -3.51
C PRO A 369 -0.59 -14.34 -2.22
N ASN A 370 -0.68 -13.33 -1.34
CA ASN A 370 0.22 -13.23 -0.18
C ASN A 370 -0.07 -14.26 0.93
N HIS A 371 -1.34 -14.61 1.12
CA HIS A 371 -1.79 -15.46 2.23
C HIS A 371 -3.02 -16.28 1.82
N MET A 372 -3.35 -17.27 2.65
CA MET A 372 -4.58 -18.05 2.54
C MET A 372 -5.42 -17.89 3.82
N GLY A 373 -6.68 -18.31 3.85
CA GLY A 373 -7.44 -18.42 5.10
C GLY A 373 -6.80 -19.42 6.06
N ILE A 374 -6.96 -19.20 7.37
CA ILE A 374 -6.35 -20.07 8.41
C ILE A 374 -6.80 -21.53 8.31
N ASP A 375 -8.00 -21.79 7.81
CA ASP A 375 -8.57 -23.13 7.58
C ASP A 375 -8.58 -23.54 6.09
N SER A 376 -7.75 -22.90 5.27
CA SER A 376 -7.63 -23.22 3.84
C SER A 376 -7.14 -24.64 3.60
N GLU A 377 -7.45 -25.18 2.42
CA GLU A 377 -6.95 -26.50 2.01
C GLU A 377 -5.41 -26.55 2.05
N TRP A 378 -4.74 -25.44 1.77
CA TRP A 378 -3.28 -25.35 1.81
C TRP A 378 -2.75 -25.45 3.24
N VAL A 379 -3.36 -24.79 4.24
CA VAL A 379 -2.93 -24.91 5.64
C VAL A 379 -3.12 -26.33 6.17
N MET A 380 -4.18 -27.01 5.71
CA MET A 380 -4.47 -28.37 6.13
C MET A 380 -3.52 -29.39 5.49
N ALA A 381 -3.33 -29.32 4.17
CA ALA A 381 -2.56 -30.28 3.38
C ALA A 381 -1.04 -30.00 3.37
N HIS A 382 -0.65 -28.72 3.41
CA HIS A 382 0.72 -28.25 3.24
C HIS A 382 1.10 -27.20 4.31
N PRO A 383 1.04 -27.54 5.62
CA PRO A 383 1.40 -26.60 6.68
C PRO A 383 2.85 -26.09 6.57
N GLU A 384 3.73 -26.82 5.88
CA GLU A 384 5.10 -26.42 5.57
C GLU A 384 5.20 -25.29 4.56
N TRP A 385 4.15 -24.94 3.81
CA TRP A 385 4.17 -23.79 2.88
C TRP A 385 4.06 -22.44 3.57
N PHE A 386 3.77 -22.42 4.87
CA PHE A 386 3.50 -21.22 5.64
C PHE A 386 4.65 -20.88 6.58
N LEU A 387 4.85 -19.57 6.79
CA LEU A 387 5.78 -19.10 7.81
C LEU A 387 5.29 -19.55 9.18
N SER A 388 6.11 -20.35 9.86
CA SER A 388 5.70 -20.98 11.12
C SER A 388 6.88 -21.25 12.04
N LEU A 389 6.57 -21.44 13.32
CA LEU A 389 7.49 -21.87 14.37
C LEU A 389 7.01 -23.18 15.00
N PRO A 390 7.94 -24.03 15.47
CA PRO A 390 7.59 -25.23 16.23
C PRO A 390 7.26 -24.92 17.70
N TYR A 391 7.28 -23.65 18.10
CA TYR A 391 7.01 -23.17 19.46
C TYR A 391 6.28 -21.82 19.44
N SER A 392 5.62 -21.47 20.55
CA SER A 392 5.01 -20.15 20.70
C SER A 392 6.08 -19.05 20.71
N PRO A 393 5.97 -17.99 19.88
CA PRO A 393 6.96 -16.91 19.84
C PRO A 393 7.03 -16.11 21.14
N PHE A 394 5.92 -16.05 21.89
CA PHE A 394 5.83 -15.29 23.14
C PHE A 394 5.37 -16.18 24.29
N PRO A 395 6.06 -16.15 25.45
CA PRO A 395 5.64 -16.91 26.63
C PRO A 395 4.28 -16.50 27.19
N THR A 396 3.82 -15.27 26.90
CA THR A 396 2.53 -14.76 27.35
C THR A 396 1.35 -15.30 26.53
N TYR A 397 1.61 -15.90 25.36
CA TYR A 397 0.55 -16.47 24.55
C TYR A 397 0.06 -17.79 25.12
N SER A 398 -1.27 -17.95 25.20
CA SER A 398 -1.91 -19.06 25.92
C SER A 398 -2.66 -20.04 25.02
N PHE A 399 -3.14 -19.62 23.84
CA PHE A 399 -3.92 -20.46 22.90
C PHE A 399 -4.98 -21.34 23.58
N THR A 400 -5.83 -20.74 24.43
CA THR A 400 -6.91 -21.44 25.14
C THR A 400 -8.28 -21.25 24.50
N SER A 401 -8.36 -20.46 23.43
CA SER A 401 -9.58 -20.25 22.66
C SER A 401 -10.12 -21.53 22.01
N GLY A 402 -11.36 -21.48 21.54
CA GLY A 402 -12.02 -22.64 20.92
C GLY A 402 -11.38 -23.03 19.59
N ASP A 403 -11.45 -24.33 19.27
CA ASP A 403 -11.04 -24.85 17.96
C ASP A 403 -11.93 -24.29 16.85
N LEU A 404 -11.32 -23.61 15.88
CA LEU A 404 -11.97 -22.98 14.74
C LEU A 404 -12.08 -23.90 13.52
N SER A 405 -11.35 -25.02 13.50
CA SER A 405 -11.31 -25.95 12.39
C SER A 405 -12.41 -27.00 12.51
N ASP A 406 -13.17 -27.19 11.43
CA ASP A 406 -14.07 -28.34 11.27
C ASP A 406 -13.41 -29.51 10.54
N ASP A 407 -12.13 -29.37 10.14
CA ASP A 407 -11.39 -30.39 9.40
C ASP A 407 -10.89 -31.51 10.34
N PRO A 408 -11.06 -32.80 9.97
CA PRO A 408 -10.58 -33.92 10.78
C PRO A 408 -9.05 -34.07 10.82
N ARG A 409 -8.30 -33.42 9.93
CA ARG A 409 -6.82 -33.50 9.87
C ARG A 409 -6.16 -32.71 11.00
N ALA A 410 -6.61 -31.48 11.24
CA ALA A 410 -5.98 -30.57 12.19
C ALA A 410 -6.99 -29.63 12.88
N GLY A 411 -6.69 -29.25 14.13
CA GLY A 411 -7.37 -28.18 14.85
C GLY A 411 -6.65 -26.84 14.71
N ILE A 412 -7.39 -25.74 14.84
CA ILE A 412 -6.88 -24.37 14.75
C ILE A 412 -7.34 -23.59 15.97
N ILE A 413 -6.39 -22.98 16.69
CA ILE A 413 -6.66 -22.16 17.88
C ILE A 413 -6.04 -20.78 17.67
N LEU A 414 -6.86 -19.74 17.78
CA LEU A 414 -6.35 -18.37 17.79
C LEU A 414 -5.76 -18.02 19.15
N GLU A 415 -4.80 -17.10 19.15
CA GLU A 415 -4.28 -16.56 20.38
C GLU A 415 -5.31 -15.70 21.12
N ASP A 416 -5.39 -15.85 22.44
CA ASP A 416 -6.48 -15.31 23.27
C ASP A 416 -6.51 -13.77 23.27
N HIS A 417 -5.33 -13.14 23.22
CA HIS A 417 -5.18 -11.69 23.21
C HIS A 417 -5.80 -11.02 21.97
N TYR A 418 -6.12 -11.79 20.93
CA TYR A 418 -6.90 -11.31 19.80
C TYR A 418 -8.32 -10.88 20.22
N TYR A 419 -8.98 -11.65 21.08
CA TYR A 419 -10.37 -11.42 21.46
C TYR A 419 -10.53 -10.24 22.43
N ASP A 420 -9.59 -10.08 23.36
CA ASP A 420 -9.59 -8.95 24.32
C ASP A 420 -8.84 -7.70 23.80
N ARG A 421 -8.15 -7.83 22.66
CA ARG A 421 -7.38 -6.78 21.97
C ARG A 421 -6.24 -6.21 22.81
N THR A 422 -5.67 -7.02 23.69
CA THR A 422 -4.51 -6.64 24.52
C THR A 422 -3.18 -6.86 23.79
N ASP A 423 -3.18 -7.60 22.67
CA ASP A 423 -2.01 -7.83 21.83
C ASP A 423 -2.40 -8.02 20.35
N ALA A 424 -1.42 -7.91 19.44
CA ALA A 424 -1.59 -8.14 18.02
C ALA A 424 -1.87 -9.61 17.63
N ALA A 425 -1.53 -10.57 18.51
CA ALA A 425 -1.72 -12.01 18.28
C ALA A 425 -1.12 -12.45 16.93
N VAL A 426 0.21 -12.41 16.80
CA VAL A 426 0.91 -12.51 15.49
C VAL A 426 0.90 -13.89 14.84
N VAL A 427 0.55 -14.93 15.59
CA VAL A 427 0.46 -16.32 15.13
C VAL A 427 -0.83 -16.97 15.62
N PHE A 428 -1.25 -18.02 14.94
CA PHE A 428 -2.24 -18.99 15.43
C PHE A 428 -1.61 -20.38 15.59
N LYS A 429 -2.20 -21.19 16.46
CA LYS A 429 -1.77 -22.57 16.68
C LYS A 429 -2.56 -23.51 15.77
N ARG A 430 -1.85 -24.29 14.95
CA ARG A 430 -2.36 -25.47 14.26
C ARG A 430 -1.84 -26.70 14.98
N PHE A 431 -2.70 -27.65 15.32
CA PHE A 431 -2.26 -28.94 15.84
C PHE A 431 -2.84 -30.08 15.01
N GLU A 432 -2.00 -31.03 14.63
CA GLU A 432 -2.44 -32.21 13.90
C GLU A 432 -3.18 -33.16 14.85
N ARG A 433 -4.41 -33.57 14.49
CA ARG A 433 -5.26 -34.37 15.39
C ARG A 433 -4.73 -35.79 15.61
N ALA A 434 -4.01 -36.34 14.63
CA ALA A 434 -3.49 -37.70 14.68
C ALA A 434 -2.22 -37.83 15.55
N THR A 435 -1.31 -36.86 15.47
CA THR A 435 0.01 -36.92 16.11
C THR A 435 0.13 -35.99 17.32
N GLY A 436 -0.70 -34.95 17.39
CA GLY A 436 -0.54 -33.85 18.33
C GLY A 436 0.57 -32.87 17.96
N GLU A 437 1.16 -32.97 16.76
CA GLU A 437 2.20 -32.03 16.30
C GLU A 437 1.63 -30.60 16.26
N GLU A 438 2.31 -29.68 16.96
CA GLU A 438 1.91 -28.28 17.03
C GLU A 438 2.79 -27.41 16.12
N ARG A 439 2.16 -26.47 15.43
CA ARG A 439 2.82 -25.40 14.67
C ARG A 439 2.16 -24.07 14.94
N TYR A 440 2.97 -23.04 15.05
CA TYR A 440 2.54 -21.67 15.30
C TYR A 440 2.75 -20.88 14.00
N ILE A 441 1.67 -20.71 13.24
CA ILE A 441 1.70 -20.15 11.88
C ILE A 441 1.43 -18.64 11.95
N TYR A 442 2.24 -17.84 11.27
CA TYR A 442 2.08 -16.40 11.22
C TYR A 442 0.85 -15.99 10.40
N HIS A 443 0.16 -14.97 10.88
CA HIS A 443 -0.89 -14.31 10.12
C HIS A 443 -0.32 -13.43 9.00
N GLY A 444 -1.09 -13.21 7.93
CA GLY A 444 -0.71 -12.25 6.91
C GLY A 444 -0.58 -10.84 7.49
N ASN A 445 0.42 -10.08 7.05
CA ASN A 445 0.71 -8.74 7.54
C ASN A 445 1.44 -7.90 6.47
N ASP A 446 1.17 -6.60 6.42
CA ASP A 446 1.79 -5.61 5.53
C ASP A 446 2.88 -4.75 6.21
N GLY A 447 3.19 -5.01 7.48
CA GLY A 447 4.09 -4.24 8.33
C GLY A 447 3.39 -3.25 9.25
N THR A 448 2.06 -3.28 9.32
CA THR A 448 1.29 -2.58 10.35
C THR A 448 1.28 -3.35 11.67
N SER A 449 0.91 -2.67 12.76
CA SER A 449 0.92 -3.28 14.11
C SER A 449 -0.12 -4.38 14.30
N MET A 450 -1.16 -4.45 13.45
CA MET A 450 -2.24 -5.43 13.54
C MET A 450 -2.22 -6.33 12.31
N PRO A 451 -1.94 -7.64 12.45
CA PRO A 451 -1.99 -8.57 11.34
C PRO A 451 -3.45 -8.85 10.90
N TRP A 452 -3.61 -9.49 9.74
CA TRP A 452 -4.88 -10.04 9.29
C TRP A 452 -5.12 -11.41 9.96
N ASN A 453 -5.63 -11.40 11.20
CA ASN A 453 -5.71 -12.58 12.09
C ASN A 453 -6.58 -13.75 11.57
N ASP A 454 -7.32 -13.60 10.49
CA ASP A 454 -8.06 -14.69 9.84
C ASP A 454 -7.34 -15.28 8.62
N THR A 455 -6.05 -14.96 8.46
CA THR A 455 -5.21 -15.41 7.34
C THR A 455 -3.93 -16.10 7.82
N ALA A 456 -3.29 -16.87 6.94
CA ALA A 456 -2.04 -17.59 7.15
C ALA A 456 -1.03 -17.18 6.06
N GLN A 457 0.13 -16.68 6.48
CA GLN A 457 1.16 -16.11 5.62
C GLN A 457 1.97 -17.20 4.91
N LEU A 458 2.06 -17.11 3.57
CA LEU A 458 2.87 -18.01 2.76
C LEU A 458 4.37 -17.69 2.87
N ASP A 459 5.20 -18.72 2.84
CA ASP A 459 6.66 -18.61 2.86
C ASP A 459 7.23 -18.52 1.45
N TYR A 460 7.40 -17.29 0.98
CA TYR A 460 7.96 -17.00 -0.35
C TYR A 460 9.46 -17.29 -0.48
N SER A 461 10.18 -17.63 0.60
CA SER A 461 11.56 -18.10 0.49
C SER A 461 11.64 -19.46 -0.21
N LYS A 462 10.55 -20.23 -0.23
CA LYS A 462 10.44 -21.56 -0.83
C LYS A 462 10.04 -21.51 -2.30
N ALA A 463 10.80 -22.18 -3.16
CA ALA A 463 10.57 -22.16 -4.60
C ALA A 463 9.26 -22.87 -4.99
N GLU A 464 8.94 -23.96 -4.30
CA GLU A 464 7.71 -24.74 -4.48
C GLU A 464 6.45 -23.92 -4.15
N VAL A 465 6.51 -23.05 -3.15
CA VAL A 465 5.40 -22.15 -2.79
C VAL A 465 5.21 -21.11 -3.89
N ARG A 466 6.29 -20.49 -4.36
CA ARG A 466 6.23 -19.52 -5.48
C ARG A 466 5.61 -20.14 -6.73
N GLU A 467 6.02 -21.36 -7.09
CA GLU A 467 5.46 -22.07 -8.25
C GLU A 467 3.98 -22.42 -8.05
N ALA A 468 3.57 -22.90 -6.87
CA ALA A 468 2.16 -23.18 -6.57
C ALA A 468 1.28 -21.94 -6.71
N VAL A 469 1.75 -20.78 -6.21
CA VAL A 469 1.04 -19.51 -6.38
C VAL A 469 0.99 -19.10 -7.85
N ILE A 470 2.10 -19.20 -8.60
CA ILE A 470 2.12 -18.88 -10.05
C ILE A 470 1.10 -19.75 -10.81
N GLN A 471 1.05 -21.05 -10.55
CA GLN A 471 0.08 -21.94 -11.19
C GLN A 471 -1.36 -21.56 -10.85
N THR A 472 -1.60 -21.12 -9.62
CA THR A 472 -2.92 -20.62 -9.20
C THR A 472 -3.28 -19.32 -9.94
N ILE A 473 -2.34 -18.39 -10.09
CA ILE A 473 -2.54 -17.16 -10.88
C ILE A 473 -2.85 -17.52 -12.34
N LEU A 474 -2.11 -18.46 -12.94
CA LEU A 474 -2.34 -18.92 -14.31
C LEU A 474 -3.70 -19.60 -14.45
N HIS A 475 -4.13 -20.37 -13.44
CA HIS A 475 -5.48 -20.93 -13.40
C HIS A 475 -6.53 -19.81 -13.43
N VAL A 476 -6.44 -18.81 -12.55
CA VAL A 476 -7.35 -17.66 -12.53
C VAL A 476 -7.34 -16.91 -13.88
N ALA A 477 -6.17 -16.68 -14.47
CA ALA A 477 -6.01 -15.99 -15.75
C ALA A 477 -6.74 -16.66 -16.92
N ARG A 478 -6.83 -18.00 -16.92
CA ARG A 478 -7.55 -18.75 -17.96
C ARG A 478 -9.06 -18.48 -17.94
N HIS A 479 -9.61 -18.09 -16.79
CA HIS A 479 -11.04 -17.79 -16.63
C HIS A 479 -11.34 -16.30 -16.62
N PHE A 480 -10.41 -15.48 -16.11
CA PHE A 480 -10.55 -14.03 -15.97
C PHE A 480 -9.44 -13.30 -16.75
N PRO A 481 -9.76 -12.64 -17.87
CA PRO A 481 -8.78 -11.88 -18.65
C PRO A 481 -8.29 -10.61 -17.94
N ILE A 482 -8.84 -10.27 -16.78
CA ILE A 482 -8.41 -9.13 -15.96
C ILE A 482 -8.24 -9.63 -14.51
N ILE A 483 -7.02 -9.58 -14.00
CA ILE A 483 -6.71 -9.95 -12.62
C ILE A 483 -6.31 -8.70 -11.85
N ARG A 484 -6.97 -8.44 -10.73
CA ARG A 484 -6.54 -7.46 -9.73
C ARG A 484 -5.85 -8.18 -8.58
N PHE A 485 -4.57 -7.88 -8.38
CA PHE A 485 -3.78 -8.42 -7.27
C PHE A 485 -3.94 -7.51 -6.04
N ASP A 486 -4.39 -8.11 -4.95
CA ASP A 486 -4.48 -7.47 -3.63
C ASP A 486 -3.10 -7.28 -3.00
N ALA A 487 -2.88 -6.12 -2.35
CA ALA A 487 -1.69 -5.80 -1.59
C ALA A 487 -0.38 -6.22 -2.28
N ALA A 488 -0.27 -5.99 -3.59
CA ALA A 488 0.78 -6.56 -4.43
C ALA A 488 2.18 -6.13 -4.00
N MET A 489 2.31 -4.95 -3.39
CA MET A 489 3.57 -4.43 -2.84
C MET A 489 4.19 -5.37 -1.79
N THR A 490 3.39 -6.11 -1.01
CA THR A 490 3.89 -7.03 0.03
C THR A 490 4.77 -8.15 -0.53
N LEU A 491 4.54 -8.53 -1.78
CA LEU A 491 5.28 -9.59 -2.49
C LEU A 491 6.41 -9.09 -3.38
N ALA A 492 6.69 -7.79 -3.38
CA ALA A 492 7.95 -7.31 -3.94
C ALA A 492 9.09 -7.85 -3.08
N ARG A 493 10.16 -8.33 -3.72
CA ARG A 493 11.33 -8.96 -3.08
C ARG A 493 11.88 -8.16 -1.90
N LYS A 494 12.03 -6.84 -2.08
CA LYS A 494 12.51 -5.94 -1.00
C LYS A 494 11.57 -5.89 0.21
N HIS A 495 10.28 -6.09 0.01
CA HIS A 495 9.28 -6.08 1.09
C HIS A 495 9.14 -7.44 1.75
N ILE A 496 9.25 -8.53 1.00
CA ILE A 496 9.42 -9.86 1.58
C ILE A 496 10.62 -9.87 2.54
N GLN A 497 11.77 -9.33 2.12
CA GLN A 497 12.95 -9.21 2.98
C GLN A 497 12.66 -8.33 4.20
N ARG A 498 12.23 -7.08 3.99
CA ARG A 498 11.95 -6.12 5.07
C ARG A 498 10.98 -6.66 6.12
N LEU A 499 9.91 -7.35 5.69
CA LEU A 499 8.83 -7.79 6.56
C LEU A 499 9.15 -9.11 7.26
N TRP A 500 9.57 -10.12 6.50
CA TRP A 500 9.63 -11.50 6.98
C TRP A 500 11.05 -12.00 7.27
N PHE A 501 12.06 -11.41 6.63
CA PHE A 501 13.48 -11.80 6.74
C PHE A 501 14.40 -10.58 6.81
N PRO A 502 14.17 -9.65 7.77
CA PRO A 502 14.89 -8.38 7.80
C PRO A 502 16.40 -8.58 7.96
N GLU A 503 17.18 -7.68 7.37
CA GLU A 503 18.63 -7.69 7.59
C GLU A 503 18.93 -7.30 9.05
N PRO A 504 20.03 -7.82 9.64
CA PRO A 504 20.46 -7.39 10.97
C PRO A 504 20.58 -5.87 11.07
N GLY A 505 19.83 -5.25 11.97
CA GLY A 505 19.77 -3.80 12.21
C GLY A 505 18.63 -3.08 11.50
N GLN A 506 17.85 -3.80 10.67
CA GLN A 506 16.68 -3.30 9.94
C GLN A 506 15.37 -4.02 10.32
N GLY A 507 15.36 -4.83 11.37
CA GLY A 507 14.16 -5.47 11.91
C GLY A 507 13.17 -4.49 12.55
N GLY A 508 12.07 -5.01 13.12
CA GLY A 508 11.05 -4.18 13.76
C GLY A 508 9.72 -4.04 13.02
N ALA A 509 9.58 -4.64 11.83
CA ALA A 509 8.34 -4.54 11.05
C ALA A 509 7.27 -5.52 11.54
N ILE A 510 7.64 -6.80 11.71
CA ILE A 510 6.75 -7.84 12.20
C ILE A 510 7.36 -8.40 13.50
N PRO A 511 6.63 -8.38 14.63
CA PRO A 511 7.13 -8.91 15.89
C PRO A 511 7.61 -10.35 15.75
N SER A 512 8.70 -10.69 16.45
CA SER A 512 9.41 -11.98 16.43
C SER A 512 10.01 -12.40 15.08
N ARG A 513 10.10 -11.52 14.09
CA ARG A 513 10.77 -11.83 12.81
C ARG A 513 12.22 -11.39 12.74
N ALA A 514 12.67 -10.40 13.52
CA ALA A 514 14.09 -10.00 13.55
C ALA A 514 15.04 -11.16 13.88
N GLU A 515 14.64 -12.08 14.77
CA GLU A 515 15.46 -13.24 15.13
C GLU A 515 15.65 -14.25 13.98
N HIS A 516 14.76 -14.21 12.98
CA HIS A 516 14.81 -15.01 11.75
C HIS A 516 15.28 -14.22 10.53
N GLY A 517 15.91 -13.07 10.75
CA GLY A 517 16.49 -12.23 9.71
C GLY A 517 17.58 -12.93 8.89
N MET A 518 17.67 -12.57 7.60
CA MET A 518 18.67 -13.08 6.66
C MET A 518 19.60 -11.94 6.22
N THR A 519 20.88 -12.23 5.97
CA THR A 519 21.73 -11.27 5.23
C THR A 519 21.22 -11.13 3.79
N ARG A 520 21.64 -10.06 3.11
CA ARG A 520 21.28 -9.86 1.70
C ARG A 520 21.68 -11.06 0.83
N GLU A 521 22.87 -11.63 1.03
CA GLU A 521 23.34 -12.77 0.26
C GLU A 521 22.53 -14.04 0.52
N GLN A 522 22.16 -14.29 1.78
CA GLN A 522 21.33 -15.43 2.16
C GLN A 522 19.92 -15.31 1.57
N PHE A 523 19.32 -14.13 1.69
CA PHE A 523 18.02 -13.84 1.10
C PHE A 523 18.07 -13.92 -0.43
N ASP A 524 19.14 -13.42 -1.04
CA ASP A 524 19.34 -13.47 -2.47
C ASP A 524 19.45 -14.91 -2.99
N ALA A 525 20.07 -15.81 -2.23
CA ALA A 525 20.11 -17.23 -2.55
C ALA A 525 18.73 -17.92 -2.44
N ALA A 526 17.92 -17.55 -1.43
CA ALA A 526 16.58 -18.13 -1.22
C ALA A 526 15.53 -17.62 -2.24
N LEU A 527 15.62 -16.34 -2.60
CA LEU A 527 14.72 -15.65 -3.51
C LEU A 527 15.54 -14.91 -4.58
N PRO A 528 16.05 -15.61 -5.61
CA PRO A 528 17.00 -15.04 -6.57
C PRO A 528 16.38 -14.06 -7.56
N ASN A 529 15.10 -14.25 -7.90
CA ASN A 529 14.39 -13.48 -8.91
C ASN A 529 13.24 -12.70 -8.31
N GLU A 530 12.79 -11.63 -8.97
CA GLU A 530 11.56 -10.96 -8.54
C GLU A 530 10.32 -11.79 -8.87
N PHE A 531 9.52 -12.10 -7.84
CA PHE A 531 8.33 -12.94 -7.97
C PHE A 531 7.36 -12.38 -9.01
N TRP A 532 7.07 -11.09 -8.94
CA TRP A 532 6.15 -10.45 -9.89
C TRP A 532 6.68 -10.44 -11.31
N ARG A 533 8.01 -10.37 -11.48
CA ARG A 533 8.63 -10.45 -12.81
C ARG A 533 8.43 -11.84 -13.39
N GLU A 534 8.59 -12.89 -12.59
CA GLU A 534 8.30 -14.27 -12.99
C GLU A 534 6.83 -14.44 -13.36
N VAL A 535 5.89 -13.93 -12.54
CA VAL A 535 4.45 -13.97 -12.82
C VAL A 535 4.15 -13.33 -14.18
N VAL A 536 4.65 -12.12 -14.42
CA VAL A 536 4.37 -11.39 -15.67
C VAL A 536 4.96 -12.12 -16.87
N ASP A 537 6.19 -12.66 -16.76
CA ASP A 537 6.83 -13.43 -17.84
C ASP A 537 6.06 -14.72 -18.15
N ARG A 538 5.60 -15.44 -17.12
CA ARG A 538 4.79 -16.66 -17.28
C ARG A 538 3.41 -16.37 -17.87
N VAL A 539 2.74 -15.30 -17.42
CA VAL A 539 1.46 -14.85 -17.99
C VAL A 539 1.62 -14.48 -19.46
N ALA A 540 2.67 -13.74 -19.81
CA ALA A 540 2.94 -13.38 -21.21
C ALA A 540 3.23 -14.61 -22.09
N ALA A 541 3.85 -15.66 -21.54
CA ALA A 541 4.16 -16.87 -22.28
C ALA A 541 2.96 -17.82 -22.42
N GLU A 542 2.14 -17.97 -21.38
CA GLU A 542 1.12 -19.02 -21.29
C GLU A 542 -0.31 -18.52 -21.50
N VAL A 543 -0.62 -17.27 -21.12
CA VAL A 543 -1.96 -16.66 -21.16
C VAL A 543 -1.87 -15.17 -21.56
N PRO A 544 -1.33 -14.85 -22.75
CA PRO A 544 -0.96 -13.48 -23.15
C PRO A 544 -2.12 -12.47 -23.29
N ASP A 545 -3.36 -12.93 -23.30
CA ASP A 545 -4.56 -12.07 -23.35
C ASP A 545 -5.09 -11.71 -21.94
N THR A 546 -4.17 -11.55 -20.98
CA THR A 546 -4.49 -11.26 -19.56
C THR A 546 -3.93 -9.90 -19.16
N LEU A 547 -4.80 -9.01 -18.67
CA LEU A 547 -4.42 -7.76 -18.04
C LEU A 547 -4.13 -8.00 -16.56
N LEU A 548 -2.93 -7.61 -16.13
CA LEU A 548 -2.48 -7.67 -14.75
C LEU A 548 -2.54 -6.29 -14.11
N LEU A 549 -3.37 -6.16 -13.08
CA LEU A 549 -3.57 -4.94 -12.32
C LEU A 549 -3.00 -5.16 -10.91
N ALA A 550 -2.07 -4.30 -10.49
CA ALA A 550 -1.52 -4.32 -9.15
C ALA A 550 -2.16 -3.24 -8.26
N GLU A 551 -2.72 -3.64 -7.13
CA GLU A 551 -2.85 -2.73 -6.01
C GLU A 551 -1.49 -2.61 -5.32
N ALA A 552 -0.74 -1.58 -5.69
CA ALA A 552 0.53 -1.26 -5.06
C ALA A 552 0.51 0.19 -4.57
N PHE A 553 1.08 0.41 -3.39
CA PHE A 553 1.27 1.71 -2.77
C PHE A 553 2.76 1.89 -2.42
N TRP A 554 3.08 2.91 -1.61
CA TRP A 554 4.43 3.18 -1.09
C TRP A 554 5.43 3.66 -2.13
N LEU A 555 4.98 4.46 -3.09
CA LEU A 555 5.81 5.07 -4.13
C LEU A 555 6.47 4.05 -5.09
N MET A 556 5.87 2.86 -5.20
CA MET A 556 6.36 1.75 -6.02
C MET A 556 5.68 1.65 -7.39
N GLU A 557 4.78 2.57 -7.72
CA GLU A 557 3.94 2.51 -8.91
C GLU A 557 4.79 2.42 -10.18
N GLY A 558 5.84 3.25 -10.26
CA GLY A 558 6.83 3.19 -11.33
C GLY A 558 7.53 1.84 -11.40
N TYR A 559 8.00 1.32 -10.26
CA TYR A 559 8.66 0.02 -10.17
C TYR A 559 7.78 -1.13 -10.68
N PHE A 560 6.50 -1.16 -10.28
CA PHE A 560 5.55 -2.20 -10.67
C PHE A 560 5.29 -2.21 -12.18
N VAL A 561 5.09 -1.04 -12.79
CA VAL A 561 4.72 -0.99 -14.22
C VAL A 561 5.94 -1.02 -15.13
N ARG A 562 7.03 -0.36 -14.72
CA ARG A 562 8.24 -0.18 -15.54
C ARG A 562 9.20 -1.35 -15.40
N THR A 563 9.50 -1.78 -14.18
CA THR A 563 10.51 -2.84 -13.93
C THR A 563 9.87 -4.22 -13.88
N LEU A 564 8.82 -4.39 -13.07
CA LEU A 564 8.13 -5.67 -12.91
C LEU A 564 7.21 -6.01 -14.08
N GLY A 565 6.77 -5.00 -14.85
CA GLY A 565 5.98 -5.18 -16.06
C GLY A 565 4.48 -5.40 -15.82
N MET A 566 3.93 -4.99 -14.67
CA MET A 566 2.48 -4.98 -14.49
C MET A 566 1.81 -4.08 -15.54
N HIS A 567 0.66 -4.50 -16.03
CA HIS A 567 -0.05 -3.74 -17.06
C HIS A 567 -0.65 -2.46 -16.46
N ARG A 568 -1.20 -2.55 -15.25
CA ARG A 568 -1.82 -1.43 -14.55
C ARG A 568 -1.44 -1.41 -13.07
N VAL A 569 -1.42 -0.22 -12.47
CA VAL A 569 -1.18 -0.02 -11.02
C VAL A 569 -2.11 1.04 -10.47
N TYR A 570 -2.56 0.89 -9.23
CA TYR A 570 -3.41 1.88 -8.56
C TYR A 570 -2.74 3.27 -8.48
N ASN A 571 -3.56 4.31 -8.59
CA ASN A 571 -3.15 5.71 -8.41
C ASN A 571 -4.02 6.37 -7.33
N SER A 572 -3.72 6.09 -6.06
CA SER A 572 -4.45 6.69 -4.93
C SER A 572 -4.25 8.20 -4.83
N ALA A 573 -3.13 8.73 -5.37
CA ALA A 573 -2.88 10.16 -5.45
C ALA A 573 -3.98 10.89 -6.24
N PHE A 574 -4.51 10.29 -7.31
CA PHE A 574 -5.65 10.85 -8.05
C PHE A 574 -6.84 11.11 -7.13
N MET A 575 -7.25 10.10 -6.36
CA MET A 575 -8.43 10.20 -5.49
C MET A 575 -8.20 11.21 -4.36
N HIS A 576 -7.15 11.02 -3.54
CA HIS A 576 -6.92 11.84 -2.35
C HIS A 576 -6.64 13.30 -2.69
N MET A 577 -5.74 13.57 -3.65
CA MET A 577 -5.35 14.95 -3.95
C MET A 577 -6.47 15.73 -4.63
N LEU A 578 -7.27 15.11 -5.51
CA LEU A 578 -8.41 15.80 -6.13
C LEU A 578 -9.57 16.01 -5.15
N ARG A 579 -9.79 15.08 -4.22
CA ARG A 579 -10.76 15.23 -3.11
C ARG A 579 -10.38 16.43 -2.24
N ASP A 580 -9.13 16.47 -1.80
CA ASP A 580 -8.62 17.46 -0.85
C ASP A 580 -8.24 18.81 -1.51
N GLU A 581 -8.39 18.91 -2.84
CA GLU A 581 -8.01 20.08 -3.66
C GLU A 581 -6.51 20.42 -3.57
N ASP A 582 -5.67 19.40 -3.31
CA ASP A 582 -4.21 19.45 -3.38
C ASP A 582 -3.72 19.44 -4.84
N ASN A 583 -4.31 20.31 -5.67
CA ASN A 583 -4.18 20.30 -7.13
C ASN A 583 -2.73 20.49 -7.59
N ALA A 584 -1.98 21.38 -6.92
CA ALA A 584 -0.57 21.60 -7.20
C ALA A 584 0.27 20.34 -7.00
N LYS A 585 -0.01 19.54 -5.95
CA LYS A 585 0.70 18.27 -5.72
C LYS A 585 0.37 17.26 -6.81
N TYR A 586 -0.91 17.14 -7.19
CA TYR A 586 -1.30 16.18 -8.24
C TYR A 586 -0.75 16.57 -9.62
N ARG A 587 -0.74 17.87 -9.96
CA ARG A 587 -0.05 18.38 -11.16
C ARG A 587 1.45 18.08 -11.11
N GLN A 588 2.10 18.24 -9.96
CA GLN A 588 3.50 17.88 -9.81
C GLN A 588 3.74 16.37 -10.03
N VAL A 589 2.87 15.50 -9.53
CA VAL A 589 2.95 14.05 -9.80
C VAL A 589 2.89 13.78 -11.30
N MET A 590 1.94 14.39 -12.02
CA MET A 590 1.85 14.21 -13.48
C MET A 590 3.08 14.76 -14.21
N LYS A 591 3.59 15.95 -13.82
CA LYS A 591 4.83 16.53 -14.38
C LYS A 591 6.01 15.58 -14.18
N ASN A 592 6.23 15.08 -12.96
CA ASN A 592 7.29 14.13 -12.64
C ASN A 592 7.20 12.85 -13.48
N VAL A 593 5.99 12.31 -13.65
CA VAL A 593 5.75 11.12 -14.49
C VAL A 593 6.09 11.37 -15.95
N LEU A 594 5.65 12.50 -16.52
CA LEU A 594 5.90 12.85 -17.92
C LEU A 594 7.37 13.17 -18.19
N GLU A 595 8.07 13.81 -17.26
CA GLU A 595 9.51 14.09 -17.35
C GLU A 595 10.36 12.82 -17.16
N PHE A 596 9.87 11.85 -16.39
CA PHE A 596 10.56 10.58 -16.18
C PHE A 596 10.32 9.59 -17.33
N ASP A 597 9.06 9.19 -17.53
CA ASP A 597 8.64 8.31 -18.63
C ASP A 597 7.12 8.45 -18.91
N PRO A 598 6.71 9.10 -20.01
CA PRO A 598 5.32 9.24 -20.39
C PRO A 598 4.56 7.92 -20.55
N GLN A 599 5.23 6.77 -20.71
CA GLN A 599 4.57 5.47 -20.77
C GLN A 599 3.94 5.06 -19.44
N VAL A 600 4.36 5.65 -18.31
CA VAL A 600 3.81 5.31 -16.98
C VAL A 600 2.40 5.86 -16.79
N ILE A 601 2.07 7.02 -17.35
CA ILE A 601 0.75 7.65 -17.12
C ILE A 601 -0.42 6.79 -17.62
N LYS A 602 -0.24 6.06 -18.73
CA LYS A 602 -1.26 5.13 -19.26
C LYS A 602 -1.38 3.83 -18.45
N ARG A 603 -0.55 3.64 -17.43
CA ARG A 603 -0.54 2.45 -16.56
C ARG A 603 -1.33 2.68 -15.28
N PHE A 604 -1.69 3.92 -14.96
CA PHE A 604 -2.45 4.20 -13.76
C PHE A 604 -3.90 3.71 -13.85
N VAL A 605 -4.40 3.18 -12.74
CA VAL A 605 -5.82 2.98 -12.48
C VAL A 605 -6.31 4.18 -11.70
N ASN A 606 -7.11 5.03 -12.35
CA ASN A 606 -7.70 6.20 -11.71
C ASN A 606 -9.10 5.82 -11.22
N PHE A 607 -9.40 6.13 -9.96
CA PHE A 607 -10.68 5.84 -9.33
C PHE A 607 -11.09 6.96 -8.37
N MET A 608 -12.40 7.12 -8.16
CA MET A 608 -12.95 8.03 -7.14
C MET A 608 -13.24 7.32 -5.82
N ASN A 609 -13.39 6.00 -5.86
CA ASN A 609 -13.42 5.14 -4.70
C ASN A 609 -13.05 3.71 -5.10
N ASN A 610 -12.64 2.92 -4.12
CA ASN A 610 -12.47 1.48 -4.21
C ASN A 610 -13.21 0.84 -2.99
N PRO A 611 -13.19 -0.49 -2.82
CA PRO A 611 -13.86 -1.14 -1.68
C PRO A 611 -13.35 -0.72 -0.29
N ASP A 612 -12.08 -0.34 -0.19
CA ASP A 612 -11.40 0.02 1.07
C ASP A 612 -11.55 1.50 1.43
N GLU A 613 -12.01 2.33 0.50
CA GLU A 613 -12.20 3.77 0.65
C GLU A 613 -13.67 4.15 0.91
N LYS A 614 -13.89 5.39 1.32
CA LYS A 614 -15.26 5.94 1.41
C LYS A 614 -15.90 6.00 0.02
N THR A 615 -17.24 5.95 -0.04
CA THR A 615 -17.96 6.01 -1.32
C THR A 615 -17.71 7.32 -2.06
N ALA A 616 -17.77 7.30 -3.39
CA ALA A 616 -17.49 8.50 -4.20
C ALA A 616 -18.42 9.68 -3.85
N ILE A 617 -19.69 9.40 -3.53
CA ILE A 617 -20.66 10.43 -3.13
C ILE A 617 -20.33 11.05 -1.77
N GLU A 618 -19.78 10.28 -0.82
CA GLU A 618 -19.33 10.82 0.47
C GLU A 618 -18.07 11.68 0.32
N GLN A 619 -17.18 11.31 -0.61
CA GLN A 619 -15.92 12.01 -0.81
C GLN A 619 -16.06 13.27 -1.68
N PHE A 620 -16.90 13.24 -2.71
CA PHE A 620 -16.97 14.30 -3.73
C PHE A 620 -18.36 14.97 -3.83
N GLY A 621 -19.36 14.48 -3.10
CA GLY A 621 -20.76 14.91 -3.25
C GLY A 621 -21.41 14.39 -4.53
N ASP A 622 -22.49 15.04 -4.94
CA ASP A 622 -23.28 14.74 -6.15
C ASP A 622 -23.38 15.93 -7.12
N GLY A 623 -22.57 16.97 -6.89
CA GLY A 623 -22.54 18.20 -7.69
C GLY A 623 -21.41 18.27 -8.72
N ASP A 624 -21.02 19.48 -9.11
CA ASP A 624 -20.06 19.69 -10.20
C ASP A 624 -18.65 19.16 -9.91
N LYS A 625 -18.21 19.18 -8.64
CA LYS A 625 -16.92 18.58 -8.25
C LYS A 625 -16.87 17.08 -8.58
N TYR A 626 -17.93 16.35 -8.25
CA TYR A 626 -18.04 14.92 -8.57
C TYR A 626 -17.88 14.69 -10.08
N PHE A 627 -18.66 15.40 -10.90
CA PHE A 627 -18.63 15.20 -12.35
C PHE A 627 -17.34 15.71 -13.00
N GLY A 628 -16.74 16.76 -12.45
CA GLY A 628 -15.45 17.28 -12.89
C GLY A 628 -14.32 16.26 -12.67
N VAL A 629 -14.24 15.68 -11.48
CA VAL A 629 -13.27 14.61 -11.16
C VAL A 629 -13.57 13.33 -11.94
N CYS A 630 -14.84 12.95 -12.09
CA CYS A 630 -15.23 11.79 -12.90
C CYS A 630 -14.87 12.00 -14.38
N THR A 631 -14.98 13.22 -14.90
CA THR A 631 -14.51 13.58 -16.25
C THR A 631 -13.02 13.34 -16.37
N LEU A 632 -12.20 13.87 -15.43
CA LEU A 632 -10.76 13.62 -15.42
C LEU A 632 -10.43 12.11 -15.40
N MET A 633 -11.13 11.34 -14.57
CA MET A 633 -10.93 9.90 -14.46
C MET A 633 -11.14 9.21 -15.81
N CYS A 634 -12.16 9.63 -16.56
CA CYS A 634 -12.51 9.04 -17.86
C CYS A 634 -11.63 9.50 -19.02
N THR A 635 -11.04 10.69 -18.94
CA THR A 635 -10.32 11.33 -20.06
C THR A 635 -8.80 11.42 -19.89
N LEU A 636 -8.26 11.04 -18.73
CA LEU A 636 -6.82 10.80 -18.59
C LEU A 636 -6.41 9.45 -19.22
N PRO A 637 -5.16 9.31 -19.69
CA PRO A 637 -4.58 8.01 -19.99
C PRO A 637 -4.63 7.11 -18.75
N GLY A 638 -4.79 5.79 -18.95
CA GLY A 638 -4.90 4.83 -17.85
C GLY A 638 -6.17 3.99 -17.90
N LEU A 639 -6.57 3.43 -16.77
CA LEU A 639 -7.78 2.64 -16.62
C LEU A 639 -8.74 3.38 -15.68
N PRO A 640 -9.89 3.90 -16.15
CA PRO A 640 -10.94 4.41 -15.28
C PRO A 640 -11.67 3.26 -14.58
N MET A 641 -11.64 3.26 -13.25
CA MET A 641 -12.34 2.28 -12.42
C MET A 641 -13.45 2.95 -11.61
N PHE A 642 -14.67 2.47 -11.76
CA PHE A 642 -15.85 2.89 -11.01
C PHE A 642 -16.10 1.94 -9.84
N GLY A 643 -16.36 2.50 -8.66
CA GLY A 643 -16.68 1.71 -7.47
C GLY A 643 -18.12 1.18 -7.47
N HIS A 644 -18.38 0.21 -6.57
CA HIS A 644 -19.74 -0.28 -6.34
C HIS A 644 -20.64 0.88 -5.87
N GLY A 645 -21.83 1.02 -6.46
CA GLY A 645 -22.81 2.03 -6.07
C GLY A 645 -22.49 3.46 -6.54
N GLN A 646 -21.36 3.67 -7.23
CA GLN A 646 -20.92 5.01 -7.63
C GLN A 646 -21.90 5.71 -8.58
N ILE A 647 -22.52 4.96 -9.50
CA ILE A 647 -23.49 5.50 -10.46
C ILE A 647 -24.84 5.76 -9.78
N GLU A 648 -25.24 4.84 -8.91
CA GLU A 648 -26.50 4.88 -8.19
C GLU A 648 -26.50 5.91 -7.04
N GLY A 649 -25.32 6.33 -6.59
CA GLY A 649 -25.15 7.30 -5.51
C GLY A 649 -25.27 6.69 -4.11
N TYR A 650 -24.96 5.40 -3.96
CA TYR A 650 -24.99 4.72 -2.66
C TYR A 650 -23.88 5.24 -1.74
N ARG A 651 -24.24 5.49 -0.48
CA ARG A 651 -23.37 6.00 0.58
C ARG A 651 -22.80 4.88 1.43
N GLU A 652 -23.49 3.76 1.56
CA GLU A 652 -23.04 2.62 2.36
C GLU A 652 -21.73 2.06 1.78
N LYS A 653 -20.67 2.06 2.60
CA LYS A 653 -19.40 1.40 2.29
C LYS A 653 -19.51 -0.07 2.64
N TYR A 654 -19.27 -0.93 1.65
CA TYR A 654 -19.31 -2.38 1.84
C TYR A 654 -17.90 -2.93 2.10
N GLY A 655 -17.67 -3.38 3.34
CA GLY A 655 -16.49 -4.18 3.68
C GLY A 655 -16.51 -5.56 3.02
N MET A 656 -15.41 -6.29 3.15
CA MET A 656 -15.21 -7.61 2.54
C MET A 656 -16.13 -8.70 3.14
N GLU A 657 -16.71 -8.41 4.30
CA GLU A 657 -17.60 -9.26 5.10
C GLU A 657 -19.10 -9.06 4.84
N PHE A 658 -19.48 -8.18 3.91
CA PHE A 658 -20.88 -7.87 3.64
C PHE A 658 -21.51 -8.91 2.71
N ARG A 659 -22.64 -9.49 3.14
CA ARG A 659 -23.47 -10.38 2.32
C ARG A 659 -24.65 -9.64 1.65
N LYS A 660 -25.13 -8.57 2.28
CA LYS A 660 -26.28 -7.78 1.84
C LYS A 660 -26.07 -6.33 2.28
N PRO A 661 -26.67 -5.35 1.58
CA PRO A 661 -26.69 -3.99 2.09
C PRO A 661 -27.49 -3.93 3.40
N LYS A 662 -26.97 -3.21 4.40
CA LYS A 662 -27.67 -2.97 5.67
C LYS A 662 -28.60 -1.77 5.53
N TRP A 663 -28.30 -0.85 4.62
CA TRP A 663 -29.13 0.31 4.34
C TRP A 663 -30.08 0.03 3.18
N ASP A 664 -31.28 0.60 3.25
CA ASP A 664 -32.24 0.57 2.14
C ASP A 664 -32.11 1.87 1.32
N GLU A 665 -30.98 2.00 0.64
CA GLU A 665 -30.67 3.20 -0.14
C GLU A 665 -31.48 3.24 -1.45
N GLN A 666 -32.04 4.40 -1.74
CA GLN A 666 -32.73 4.66 -3.00
C GLN A 666 -31.74 5.22 -4.03
N VAL A 667 -31.94 4.87 -5.30
CA VAL A 667 -31.11 5.38 -6.40
C VAL A 667 -31.26 6.90 -6.53
N ASN A 668 -30.14 7.61 -6.63
CA ASN A 668 -30.14 9.03 -6.96
C ASN A 668 -30.33 9.24 -8.47
N GLU A 669 -31.58 9.35 -8.90
CA GLU A 669 -31.96 9.57 -10.30
C GLU A 669 -31.38 10.87 -10.91
N GLY A 670 -31.04 11.87 -10.08
CA GLY A 670 -30.34 13.07 -10.53
C GLY A 670 -28.91 12.76 -10.94
N LEU A 671 -28.20 12.01 -10.10
CA LEU A 671 -26.82 11.59 -10.34
C LEU A 671 -26.72 10.64 -11.55
N VAL A 672 -27.65 9.67 -11.68
CA VAL A 672 -27.70 8.75 -12.83
C VAL A 672 -27.87 9.53 -14.14
N ARG A 673 -28.84 10.44 -14.22
CA ARG A 673 -29.04 11.30 -15.42
C ARG A 673 -27.84 12.19 -15.70
N GLY A 674 -27.15 12.67 -14.67
CA GLY A 674 -25.90 13.41 -14.82
C GLY A 674 -24.80 12.57 -15.47
N HIS A 675 -24.69 11.28 -15.13
CA HIS A 675 -23.77 10.36 -15.80
C HIS A 675 -24.15 10.11 -17.26
N GLU A 676 -25.43 9.91 -17.54
CA GLU A 676 -25.94 9.74 -18.91
C GLU A 676 -25.61 10.93 -19.80
N TRP A 677 -25.73 12.15 -19.27
CA TRP A 677 -25.45 13.36 -20.02
C TRP A 677 -23.95 13.64 -20.18
N ARG A 678 -23.18 13.53 -19.08
CA ARG A 678 -21.78 14.03 -19.00
C ARG A 678 -20.73 12.94 -19.18
N ILE A 679 -20.95 11.73 -18.67
CA ILE A 679 -19.89 10.73 -18.47
C ILE A 679 -19.97 9.59 -19.48
N PHE A 680 -21.11 8.91 -19.64
CA PHE A 680 -21.22 7.75 -20.54
C PHE A 680 -20.85 8.08 -22.00
N PRO A 681 -21.17 9.28 -22.55
CA PRO A 681 -20.69 9.67 -23.88
C PRO A 681 -19.16 9.73 -23.99
N LEU A 682 -18.46 10.08 -22.90
CA LEU A 682 -17.00 10.08 -22.85
C LEU A 682 -16.42 8.67 -22.77
N LEU A 683 -17.08 7.75 -22.05
CA LEU A 683 -16.70 6.33 -22.00
C LEU A 683 -16.75 5.69 -23.39
N HIS A 684 -17.76 6.01 -24.21
CA HIS A 684 -17.83 5.56 -25.61
C HIS A 684 -16.75 6.19 -26.51
N ARG A 685 -16.11 7.28 -26.08
CA ARG A 685 -14.96 7.91 -26.75
C ARG A 685 -13.63 7.58 -26.07
N ARG A 686 -13.59 6.61 -25.15
CA ARG A 686 -12.42 6.23 -24.34
C ARG A 686 -11.13 6.08 -25.17
N ARG A 687 -11.22 5.55 -26.38
CA ARG A 687 -10.07 5.31 -27.28
C ARG A 687 -9.24 6.57 -27.58
N VAL A 688 -9.85 7.75 -27.66
CA VAL A 688 -9.13 9.02 -27.92
C VAL A 688 -8.22 9.39 -26.75
N PHE A 689 -8.60 8.99 -25.54
CA PHE A 689 -7.94 9.35 -24.30
C PHE A 689 -7.02 8.25 -23.75
N ALA A 690 -6.96 7.08 -24.40
CA ALA A 690 -6.41 5.86 -23.81
C ALA A 690 -4.88 5.80 -23.82
N GLY A 691 -4.27 6.28 -24.90
CA GLY A 691 -2.82 6.23 -25.10
C GLY A 691 -2.09 7.39 -24.43
N SER A 692 -0.79 7.24 -24.24
CA SER A 692 0.10 8.32 -23.77
C SER A 692 0.96 8.94 -24.88
N GLU A 693 0.95 8.39 -26.10
CA GLU A 693 1.85 8.80 -27.19
C GLU A 693 1.67 10.26 -27.64
N ASN A 694 0.42 10.72 -27.73
CA ASN A 694 0.09 12.10 -28.09
C ASN A 694 -0.53 12.86 -26.89
N PHE A 695 -0.32 12.36 -25.68
CA PHE A 695 -0.84 13.01 -24.49
C PHE A 695 0.04 14.20 -24.09
N LEU A 696 -0.57 15.38 -23.96
CA LEU A 696 0.12 16.58 -23.54
C LEU A 696 -0.63 17.24 -22.40
N LEU A 697 0.03 17.43 -21.26
CA LEU A 697 -0.43 18.27 -20.16
C LEU A 697 0.03 19.71 -20.42
N TYR A 698 -0.82 20.70 -20.18
CA TYR A 698 -0.55 22.12 -20.39
C TYR A 698 -0.52 22.91 -19.08
N ASP A 699 0.28 23.97 -19.08
CA ASP A 699 0.17 25.02 -18.07
C ASP A 699 -0.96 25.99 -18.46
N PHE A 700 -1.80 26.30 -17.49
CA PHE A 700 -2.90 27.25 -17.62
C PHE A 700 -2.45 28.62 -17.10
N TYR A 701 -2.12 29.53 -18.01
CA TYR A 701 -1.60 30.84 -17.64
C TYR A 701 -2.72 31.82 -17.35
N ALA A 702 -2.80 32.27 -16.10
CA ALA A 702 -3.69 33.34 -15.71
C ALA A 702 -3.25 34.68 -16.37
N PRO A 703 -4.16 35.65 -16.58
CA PRO A 703 -3.83 36.96 -17.13
C PRO A 703 -2.69 37.70 -16.42
N GLN A 704 -2.45 37.37 -15.15
CA GLN A 704 -1.38 37.94 -14.32
C GLN A 704 -0.01 37.29 -14.56
N GLY A 705 0.08 36.28 -15.44
CA GLY A 705 1.36 35.67 -15.88
C GLY A 705 1.85 34.47 -15.06
N TYR A 706 1.11 34.01 -14.04
CA TYR A 706 1.42 32.80 -13.29
C TYR A 706 0.62 31.59 -13.78
N VAL A 707 1.11 30.38 -13.50
CA VAL A 707 0.40 29.13 -13.78
C VAL A 707 -0.62 28.88 -12.68
N ASN A 708 -1.90 28.76 -13.04
CA ASN A 708 -2.93 28.35 -12.10
C ASN A 708 -2.92 26.81 -11.96
N GLU A 709 -2.37 26.33 -10.85
CA GLU A 709 -2.29 24.90 -10.55
C GLU A 709 -3.65 24.26 -10.21
N ASP A 710 -4.71 25.04 -9.99
CA ASP A 710 -6.08 24.53 -9.78
C ASP A 710 -6.77 24.13 -11.10
N VAL A 711 -6.17 24.44 -12.25
CA VAL A 711 -6.71 24.12 -13.58
C VAL A 711 -5.91 22.99 -14.22
N PHE A 712 -6.60 21.90 -14.54
CA PHE A 712 -6.08 20.78 -15.32
C PHE A 712 -6.43 21.00 -16.79
N ALA A 713 -5.43 21.13 -17.66
CA ALA A 713 -5.63 21.29 -19.10
C ALA A 713 -4.74 20.29 -19.84
N TYR A 714 -5.31 19.43 -20.66
CA TYR A 714 -4.54 18.44 -21.43
C TYR A 714 -5.23 18.05 -22.72
N SER A 715 -4.45 17.59 -23.69
CA SER A 715 -4.95 17.06 -24.95
C SER A 715 -4.50 15.62 -25.17
N ASN A 716 -5.24 14.92 -26.01
CA ASN A 716 -4.84 13.63 -26.53
C ASN A 716 -5.34 13.47 -27.96
N ARG A 717 -4.68 12.58 -28.72
CA ARG A 717 -4.97 12.36 -30.13
C ARG A 717 -4.77 10.90 -30.51
N LEU A 718 -5.71 10.40 -31.33
CA LEU A 718 -5.64 9.09 -31.98
C LEU A 718 -6.03 9.26 -33.46
N GLY A 719 -5.02 9.23 -34.34
CA GLY A 719 -5.23 9.52 -35.76
C GLY A 719 -5.75 10.95 -35.97
N GLU A 720 -6.94 11.05 -36.59
CA GLU A 720 -7.64 12.32 -36.83
C GLU A 720 -8.52 12.76 -35.65
N GLU A 721 -8.77 11.89 -34.68
CA GLU A 721 -9.54 12.27 -33.50
C GLU A 721 -8.66 12.91 -32.45
N ARG A 722 -9.14 14.03 -31.91
CA ARG A 722 -8.42 14.85 -30.97
C ARG A 722 -9.37 15.38 -29.91
N GLY A 723 -8.87 15.46 -28.67
CA GLY A 723 -9.62 15.97 -27.54
C GLY A 723 -8.78 16.96 -26.74
N LEU A 724 -9.43 18.00 -26.23
CA LEU A 724 -8.86 18.95 -25.27
C LEU A 724 -9.79 19.02 -24.07
N VAL A 725 -9.26 18.70 -22.89
CA VAL A 725 -9.98 18.72 -21.62
C VAL A 725 -9.44 19.85 -20.77
N VAL A 726 -10.35 20.64 -20.19
CA VAL A 726 -10.01 21.70 -19.24
C VAL A 726 -10.93 21.60 -18.04
N TYR A 727 -10.39 21.48 -16.83
CA TYR A 727 -11.15 21.36 -15.59
C TYR A 727 -10.56 22.21 -14.48
N HIS A 728 -11.41 22.99 -13.80
CA HIS A 728 -11.04 23.81 -12.66
C HIS A 728 -11.44 23.13 -11.34
N ASN A 729 -10.51 22.49 -10.63
CA ASN A 729 -10.82 21.76 -9.39
C ASN A 729 -10.80 22.67 -8.16
N LYS A 730 -11.53 23.79 -8.20
CA LYS A 730 -11.63 24.74 -7.09
C LYS A 730 -13.00 25.42 -7.08
N TYR A 731 -13.50 25.73 -5.89
CA TYR A 731 -14.63 26.64 -5.73
C TYR A 731 -14.21 28.11 -5.91
N ALA A 732 -13.83 28.48 -7.14
CA ALA A 732 -13.40 29.83 -7.51
C ALA A 732 -13.72 30.12 -8.97
N GLN A 733 -13.44 31.35 -9.42
CA GLN A 733 -13.41 31.70 -10.84
C GLN A 733 -11.96 31.64 -11.34
N ALA A 734 -11.75 31.10 -12.53
CA ALA A 734 -10.47 31.09 -13.21
C ALA A 734 -10.66 31.51 -14.67
N SER A 735 -9.69 32.24 -15.21
CA SER A 735 -9.63 32.56 -16.63
C SER A 735 -8.18 32.60 -17.06
N GLY A 736 -7.88 32.21 -18.29
CA GLY A 736 -6.49 32.07 -18.73
C GLY A 736 -6.34 31.40 -20.08
N TRP A 737 -5.09 31.23 -20.48
CA TRP A 737 -4.70 30.68 -21.76
C TRP A 737 -4.07 29.29 -21.62
N VAL A 738 -4.50 28.37 -22.47
CA VAL A 738 -3.86 27.07 -22.70
C VAL A 738 -3.04 27.18 -23.97
N LYS A 739 -1.71 27.13 -23.87
CA LYS A 739 -0.83 27.30 -25.03
C LYS A 739 0.35 26.33 -25.07
N THR A 740 1.16 26.27 -24.03
CA THR A 740 2.42 25.50 -24.04
C THR A 740 2.30 24.32 -23.09
N SER A 741 2.73 23.14 -23.54
CA SER A 741 2.73 21.95 -22.70
C SER A 741 3.74 22.09 -21.55
N VAL A 742 3.54 21.34 -20.49
CA VAL A 742 4.61 21.02 -19.54
C VAL A 742 5.73 20.26 -20.27
N ALA A 743 6.91 20.19 -19.66
CA ALA A 743 8.00 19.38 -20.19
C ALA A 743 7.64 17.88 -20.11
N PHE A 744 8.02 17.12 -21.12
CA PHE A 744 7.92 15.66 -21.13
C PHE A 744 9.11 15.04 -21.83
N MET A 745 9.45 13.80 -21.46
CA MET A 745 10.56 13.06 -22.06
C MET A 745 10.20 12.58 -23.46
N ASP A 746 10.90 13.09 -24.47
CA ASP A 746 10.87 12.49 -25.80
C ASP A 746 11.79 11.28 -25.85
N LYS A 747 11.19 10.09 -25.96
CA LYS A 747 11.92 8.80 -25.97
C LYS A 747 12.85 8.66 -27.19
N ALA A 748 12.56 9.35 -28.29
CA ALA A 748 13.41 9.28 -29.49
C ALA A 748 14.70 10.09 -29.33
N SER A 749 14.62 11.30 -28.75
CA SER A 749 15.79 12.16 -28.53
C SER A 749 16.44 12.02 -27.16
N GLY A 750 15.76 11.44 -26.18
CA GLY A 750 16.19 11.35 -24.78
C GLY A 750 16.23 12.71 -24.06
N LYS A 751 15.52 13.72 -24.58
CA LYS A 751 15.49 15.09 -24.05
C LYS A 751 14.09 15.48 -23.61
N LEU A 752 14.03 16.38 -22.64
CA LEU A 752 12.78 17.06 -22.28
C LEU A 752 12.41 18.05 -23.38
N VAL A 753 11.17 17.97 -23.85
CA VAL A 753 10.62 18.85 -24.89
C VAL A 753 9.27 19.43 -24.44
N GLN A 754 8.87 20.52 -25.08
CA GLN A 754 7.56 21.14 -24.92
C GLN A 754 6.94 21.35 -26.30
N GLN A 755 5.61 21.31 -26.38
CA GLN A 755 4.85 21.52 -27.60
C GLN A 755 3.75 22.54 -27.38
N SER A 756 3.41 23.28 -28.42
CA SER A 756 2.24 24.16 -28.43
C SER A 756 0.94 23.36 -28.51
N LEU A 757 -0.17 23.96 -28.08
CA LEU A 757 -1.52 23.40 -28.18
C LEU A 757 -1.86 23.04 -29.63
N ALA A 758 -1.46 23.89 -30.57
CA ALA A 758 -1.71 23.68 -31.99
C ALA A 758 -0.91 22.52 -32.58
N GLU A 759 0.34 22.30 -32.13
CA GLU A 759 1.12 21.11 -32.48
C GLU A 759 0.49 19.85 -31.91
N GLY A 760 0.12 19.87 -30.62
CA GLY A 760 -0.51 18.73 -29.94
C GLY A 760 -1.81 18.26 -30.58
N LEU A 761 -2.65 19.22 -30.99
CA LEU A 761 -3.91 18.94 -31.68
C LEU A 761 -3.75 18.77 -33.22
N ALA A 762 -2.53 18.89 -33.74
CA ALA A 762 -2.24 18.84 -35.19
C ALA A 762 -3.17 19.76 -35.99
N LEU A 763 -3.23 21.03 -35.61
CA LEU A 763 -4.09 22.03 -36.26
C LEU A 763 -3.46 22.53 -37.57
N PRO A 764 -4.28 22.81 -38.61
CA PRO A 764 -3.80 23.53 -39.78
C PRO A 764 -3.32 24.94 -39.40
N ARG A 765 -2.49 25.57 -40.24
CA ARG A 765 -1.97 26.93 -40.00
C ARG A 765 -3.02 28.01 -40.27
N ASP A 766 -3.84 27.78 -41.29
CA ASP A 766 -4.86 28.71 -41.77
C ASP A 766 -6.27 28.11 -41.67
N GLY A 767 -7.30 28.94 -41.89
CA GLY A 767 -8.70 28.56 -41.77
C GLY A 767 -9.23 28.63 -40.34
N TYR A 768 -10.36 27.97 -40.10
CA TYR A 768 -11.09 28.00 -38.83
C TYR A 768 -11.29 26.59 -38.28
N ALA A 769 -11.07 26.43 -36.98
CA ALA A 769 -11.38 25.24 -36.22
C ALA A 769 -12.77 25.39 -35.61
N ILE A 770 -13.63 24.40 -35.83
CA ILE A 770 -14.92 24.26 -35.14
C ILE A 770 -14.86 23.00 -34.29
N PHE A 771 -15.31 23.07 -33.05
CA PHE A 771 -15.25 21.95 -32.11
C PHE A 771 -16.42 22.02 -31.12
N THR A 772 -16.79 20.86 -30.58
CA THR A 772 -17.94 20.71 -29.69
C THR A 772 -17.49 20.49 -28.26
N ASP A 773 -18.05 21.24 -27.32
CA ASP A 773 -17.92 20.93 -25.90
C ASP A 773 -18.95 19.87 -25.47
N TYR A 774 -18.48 18.70 -25.05
CA TYR A 774 -19.36 17.59 -24.66
C TYR A 774 -20.09 17.82 -23.34
N VAL A 775 -19.67 18.80 -22.54
CA VAL A 775 -20.34 19.17 -21.28
C VAL A 775 -21.57 20.04 -21.57
N THR A 776 -21.41 21.08 -22.40
CA THR A 776 -22.48 22.03 -22.74
C THR A 776 -23.27 21.67 -24.01
N ARG A 777 -22.73 20.78 -24.86
CA ARG A 777 -23.23 20.44 -26.20
C ARG A 777 -23.26 21.62 -27.18
N LEU A 778 -22.42 22.63 -26.94
CA LEU A 778 -22.29 23.80 -27.82
C LEU A 778 -21.03 23.68 -28.68
N GLU A 779 -21.12 24.19 -29.90
CA GLU A 779 -20.02 24.34 -30.83
C GLU A 779 -19.36 25.72 -30.69
N TYR A 780 -18.05 25.74 -30.87
CA TYR A 780 -17.21 26.93 -30.90
C TYR A 780 -16.51 27.03 -32.25
N ILE A 781 -16.29 28.24 -32.75
CA ILE A 781 -15.42 28.51 -33.91
C ILE A 781 -14.25 29.40 -33.48
N ARG A 782 -13.02 29.04 -33.90
CA ARG A 782 -11.80 29.83 -33.64
C ARG A 782 -10.91 29.87 -34.88
N PRO A 783 -10.23 31.00 -35.18
CA PRO A 783 -9.22 31.04 -36.22
C PRO A 783 -8.04 30.12 -35.85
N CYS A 784 -7.57 29.28 -36.77
CA CYS A 784 -6.44 28.39 -36.49
C CYS A 784 -5.16 29.18 -36.17
N ARG A 785 -4.96 30.30 -36.86
CA ARG A 785 -3.85 31.23 -36.61
C ARG A 785 -3.83 31.76 -35.17
N GLU A 786 -5.00 32.06 -34.59
CA GLU A 786 -5.08 32.51 -33.20
C GLU A 786 -4.67 31.40 -32.23
N LEU A 787 -5.09 30.16 -32.49
CA LEU A 787 -4.70 29.00 -31.67
C LEU A 787 -3.19 28.73 -31.72
N TRP A 788 -2.53 28.98 -32.86
CA TRP A 788 -1.07 28.92 -32.98
C TRP A 788 -0.36 30.06 -32.23
N GLU A 789 -0.83 31.30 -32.38
CA GLU A 789 -0.15 32.48 -31.82
C GLU A 789 -0.40 32.66 -30.32
N LYS A 790 -1.62 32.44 -29.85
CA LYS A 790 -2.06 32.73 -28.47
C LYS A 790 -2.48 31.49 -27.69
N GLY A 791 -2.90 30.42 -28.35
CA GLY A 791 -3.53 29.27 -27.71
C GLY A 791 -5.04 29.46 -27.55
N LEU A 792 -5.66 28.70 -26.65
CA LEU A 792 -7.10 28.80 -26.37
C LEU A 792 -7.35 29.54 -25.04
N PHE A 793 -8.12 30.62 -25.10
CA PHE A 793 -8.62 31.29 -23.91
C PHE A 793 -9.86 30.59 -23.38
N VAL A 794 -9.88 30.32 -22.07
CA VAL A 794 -11.02 29.68 -21.38
C VAL A 794 -11.31 30.45 -20.09
N SER A 795 -12.59 30.62 -19.79
CA SER A 795 -13.09 31.11 -18.50
C SER A 795 -13.91 30.01 -17.83
N LEU A 796 -13.61 29.75 -16.56
CA LEU A 796 -14.10 28.63 -15.78
C LEU A 796 -14.67 29.13 -14.45
N GLY A 797 -15.90 28.74 -14.15
CA GLY A 797 -16.48 28.86 -12.83
C GLY A 797 -15.98 27.78 -11.87
N ALA A 798 -16.63 27.72 -10.70
CA ALA A 798 -16.33 26.73 -9.68
C ALA A 798 -16.59 25.31 -10.21
N TYR A 799 -15.59 24.42 -10.13
CA TYR A 799 -15.68 23.03 -10.58
C TYR A 799 -16.12 22.86 -12.04
N GLN A 800 -15.95 23.89 -12.88
CA GLN A 800 -16.35 23.83 -14.28
C GLN A 800 -15.36 23.00 -15.09
N CYS A 801 -15.89 22.16 -15.97
CA CYS A 801 -15.11 21.40 -16.95
C CYS A 801 -15.61 21.66 -18.38
N HIS A 802 -14.68 21.57 -19.34
CA HIS A 802 -14.94 21.51 -20.77
C HIS A 802 -14.24 20.30 -21.37
N VAL A 803 -14.91 19.63 -22.32
CA VAL A 803 -14.33 18.52 -23.08
C VAL A 803 -14.57 18.79 -24.55
N PHE A 804 -13.59 19.42 -25.19
CA PHE A 804 -13.67 19.82 -26.60
C PHE A 804 -13.26 18.65 -27.51
N LEU A 805 -14.23 18.14 -28.26
CA LEU A 805 -14.12 17.02 -29.19
C LEU A 805 -14.69 17.39 -30.56
N ASP A 806 -14.65 16.44 -31.49
CA ASP A 806 -15.22 16.55 -32.84
C ASP A 806 -14.74 17.79 -33.58
N TRP A 807 -13.43 17.97 -33.59
CA TRP A 807 -12.74 19.06 -34.26
C TRP A 807 -12.87 18.92 -35.79
N ARG A 808 -13.41 19.96 -36.43
CA ARG A 808 -13.53 20.10 -37.88
C ARG A 808 -12.85 21.38 -38.35
N PHE A 809 -12.22 21.33 -39.52
CA PHE A 809 -11.48 22.47 -40.09
C PHE A 809 -12.14 22.92 -41.37
N VAL A 810 -12.35 24.24 -41.49
CA VAL A 810 -12.94 24.87 -42.66
C VAL A 810 -12.01 25.95 -43.22
N ASN A 811 -11.82 25.93 -44.54
CA ASN A 811 -11.10 26.98 -45.25
C ASN A 811 -12.05 28.15 -45.53
N ASP A 812 -11.51 29.36 -45.53
CA ASP A 812 -12.30 30.58 -45.71
C ASP A 812 -11.96 31.27 -47.04
N GLU A 813 -12.29 30.60 -48.14
CA GLU A 813 -11.99 31.09 -49.49
C GLU A 813 -12.78 32.37 -49.83
N ASN A 814 -13.99 32.53 -49.27
CA ASN A 814 -14.91 33.63 -49.58
C ASN A 814 -15.11 34.63 -48.42
N GLY A 815 -14.32 34.53 -47.34
CA GLY A 815 -14.42 35.41 -46.15
C GLY A 815 -15.67 35.18 -45.26
N ARG A 816 -16.54 34.23 -45.62
CA ARG A 816 -17.81 33.96 -44.94
C ARG A 816 -17.61 33.38 -43.53
N TRP A 817 -16.60 32.52 -43.35
CA TRP A 817 -16.30 31.96 -42.04
C TRP A 817 -15.70 33.00 -41.08
N ALA A 818 -14.92 33.96 -41.60
CA ALA A 818 -14.47 35.12 -40.83
C ALA A 818 -15.63 35.95 -40.29
N GLU A 819 -16.66 36.18 -41.11
CA GLU A 819 -17.86 36.93 -40.69
C GLU A 819 -18.64 36.19 -39.59
N VAL A 820 -18.84 34.87 -39.72
CA VAL A 820 -19.47 34.05 -38.67
C VAL A 820 -18.66 34.10 -37.39
N CYS A 821 -17.34 33.90 -37.48
CA CYS A 821 -16.46 33.92 -36.32
C CYS A 821 -16.50 35.30 -35.60
N ARG A 822 -16.52 36.39 -36.36
CA ARG A 822 -16.63 37.76 -35.82
C ARG A 822 -18.00 38.02 -35.21
N ALA A 823 -19.07 37.55 -35.84
CA ALA A 823 -20.44 37.70 -35.34
C ALA A 823 -20.65 36.96 -34.02
N LEU A 824 -20.05 35.78 -33.87
CA LEU A 824 -20.10 35.01 -32.63
C LEU A 824 -19.17 35.57 -31.54
N ASN A 825 -18.10 36.28 -31.92
CA ASN A 825 -17.16 36.93 -30.99
C ASN A 825 -16.72 36.02 -29.82
N GLY A 826 -16.43 34.76 -30.14
CA GLY A 826 -16.03 33.76 -29.15
C GLY A 826 -17.16 32.99 -28.45
N ALA A 827 -18.43 33.40 -28.62
CA ALA A 827 -19.58 32.72 -28.03
C ALA A 827 -19.78 31.29 -28.58
N ALA A 828 -20.28 30.41 -27.72
CA ALA A 828 -20.66 29.06 -28.07
C ALA A 828 -22.13 29.00 -28.50
N ILE A 829 -22.46 28.18 -29.50
CA ILE A 829 -23.82 28.04 -30.01
C ILE A 829 -24.16 26.59 -30.33
N PRO A 830 -25.45 26.19 -30.40
CA PRO A 830 -25.81 24.79 -30.65
C PRO A 830 -25.30 24.23 -31.99
N SER A 831 -25.19 25.06 -33.03
CA SER A 831 -24.60 24.67 -34.31
C SER A 831 -24.02 25.87 -35.06
N VAL A 832 -22.71 25.87 -35.25
CA VAL A 832 -22.00 26.85 -36.07
C VAL A 832 -22.38 26.72 -37.55
N GLN A 833 -22.70 25.50 -38.00
CA GLN A 833 -23.17 25.30 -39.37
C GLN A 833 -24.53 25.98 -39.61
N ALA A 834 -25.49 25.79 -38.70
CA ALA A 834 -26.79 26.45 -38.80
C ALA A 834 -26.67 27.98 -38.81
N LYS A 835 -25.70 28.54 -38.05
CA LYS A 835 -25.44 29.98 -38.07
C LYS A 835 -24.86 30.47 -39.38
N PHE A 836 -23.94 29.70 -39.97
CA PHE A 836 -23.41 29.98 -41.31
C PHE A 836 -24.54 29.99 -42.34
N ASP A 837 -25.41 28.97 -42.31
CA ASP A 837 -26.54 28.86 -43.23
C ASP A 837 -27.54 30.02 -43.02
N GLU A 838 -27.84 30.40 -41.78
CA GLU A 838 -28.67 31.58 -41.47
C GLU A 838 -28.12 32.86 -42.09
N MET A 839 -26.80 33.06 -42.04
CA MET A 839 -26.15 34.27 -42.55
C MET A 839 -26.03 34.31 -44.08
N PHE A 840 -25.93 33.15 -44.74
CA PHE A 840 -25.55 33.10 -46.17
C PHE A 840 -26.43 32.24 -47.09
N ALA A 841 -27.37 31.46 -46.56
CA ALA A 841 -28.29 30.63 -47.37
C ALA A 841 -29.33 31.45 -48.17
N ALA A 842 -29.30 32.78 -48.09
CA ALA A 842 -30.10 33.68 -48.92
C ALA A 842 -29.32 34.30 -50.11
N SER A 843 -28.33 33.60 -50.66
CA SER A 843 -27.60 34.06 -51.86
C SER A 843 -27.55 33.08 -53.04
N GLU A 844 -28.28 31.96 -53.00
CA GLU A 844 -28.39 30.97 -54.10
C GLU A 844 -29.85 30.76 -54.56
N ALA A 845 -30.62 31.85 -54.63
CA ALA A 845 -31.92 31.87 -55.31
C ALA A 845 -32.07 33.15 -56.13
N VAL A 846 -31.14 33.40 -57.06
CA VAL A 846 -31.44 34.17 -58.27
C VAL A 846 -30.72 33.47 -59.42
N ASP A 847 -31.43 32.56 -60.07
CA ASP A 847 -31.02 32.07 -61.38
C ASP A 847 -32.20 32.16 -62.37
N VAL A 848 -31.81 32.48 -63.60
CA VAL A 848 -32.51 32.27 -64.87
C VAL A 848 -33.80 33.06 -65.16
N GLN A 849 -33.58 34.13 -65.93
CA GLN A 849 -34.22 34.43 -67.22
C GLN A 849 -35.69 34.05 -67.46
N ASP A 850 -36.46 35.12 -67.57
CA ASP A 850 -37.70 35.29 -68.33
C ASP A 850 -37.66 34.57 -69.70
N THR A 851 -38.35 33.43 -69.82
CA THR A 851 -38.86 32.94 -71.11
C THR A 851 -40.28 32.38 -70.97
N LYS A 852 -41.21 33.08 -71.63
CA LYS A 852 -42.59 32.69 -71.88
C LYS A 852 -42.68 31.32 -72.57
N GLY A 853 -43.45 30.38 -71.99
CA GLY A 853 -43.74 29.09 -72.61
C GLY A 853 -45.07 28.48 -72.13
N LYS A 854 -46.00 28.27 -73.07
CA LYS A 854 -47.38 27.80 -72.92
C LYS A 854 -47.56 26.39 -72.33
N LYS A 855 -48.67 26.24 -71.58
CA LYS A 855 -49.64 25.11 -71.48
C LYS A 855 -49.14 23.67 -71.67
N GLY A 856 -49.41 22.83 -70.66
CA GLY A 856 -49.51 21.38 -70.80
C GLY A 856 -50.11 20.70 -69.57
N SER A 857 -51.32 20.16 -69.69
CA SER A 857 -52.06 19.41 -68.66
C SER A 857 -51.54 17.97 -68.55
N SER A 858 -51.52 17.38 -67.35
CA SER A 858 -52.23 16.11 -67.09
C SER A 858 -52.13 15.64 -65.63
N ARG A 859 -53.28 15.16 -65.15
CA ARG A 859 -53.55 14.41 -63.93
C ARG A 859 -52.79 13.08 -63.87
N LYS A 860 -52.46 12.60 -62.66
CA LYS A 860 -53.11 11.40 -62.07
C LYS A 860 -52.69 11.07 -60.62
N ARG A 861 -53.73 10.85 -59.81
CA ARG A 861 -53.95 9.90 -58.67
C ARG A 861 -52.87 9.79 -57.57
N ALA A 862 -53.10 10.16 -56.31
CA ALA A 862 -54.14 9.81 -55.31
C ALA A 862 -54.04 8.38 -54.75
N THR A 863 -53.70 8.26 -53.46
CA THR A 863 -54.22 7.38 -52.37
C THR A 863 -53.22 7.44 -51.18
N SER A 864 -53.56 7.44 -49.89
CA SER A 864 -54.82 7.29 -49.17
C SER A 864 -54.68 7.72 -47.69
N LYS A 865 -55.78 8.25 -47.16
CA LYS A 865 -56.35 8.02 -45.80
C LYS A 865 -55.59 8.51 -44.55
N ARG A 866 -56.14 9.61 -44.03
CA ARG A 866 -56.29 9.93 -42.60
C ARG A 866 -57.65 9.42 -42.09
N THR A 867 -57.65 8.90 -40.86
CA THR A 867 -58.75 8.85 -39.86
C THR A 867 -58.03 9.21 -38.53
N ASP A 868 -58.53 10.00 -37.58
CA ASP A 868 -59.89 10.13 -37.07
C ASP A 868 -60.23 11.49 -36.43
N ALA A 869 -61.54 11.67 -36.24
CA ALA A 869 -62.29 12.77 -35.62
C ALA A 869 -61.83 13.10 -34.18
N GLN A 870 -61.77 14.37 -33.75
CA GLN A 870 -62.85 15.28 -33.34
C GLN A 870 -63.77 14.80 -32.18
N ARG A 871 -63.46 15.34 -30.98
CA ARG A 871 -64.21 16.43 -30.28
C ARG A 871 -65.34 16.03 -29.30
N VAL A 872 -65.29 16.61 -28.07
CA VAL A 872 -66.34 17.43 -27.39
C VAL A 872 -66.62 17.10 -25.89
N ARG A 873 -66.25 18.06 -25.01
CA ARG A 873 -66.94 18.65 -23.80
C ARG A 873 -67.28 17.74 -22.59
N LYS A 874 -67.36 18.18 -21.31
CA LYS A 874 -67.68 19.49 -20.67
C LYS A 874 -67.45 19.43 -19.12
N ALA A 875 -67.18 20.61 -18.53
CA ALA A 875 -67.65 21.16 -17.23
C ALA A 875 -67.27 20.44 -15.90
N LYS A 876 -66.44 21.03 -15.01
CA LYS A 876 -66.66 22.09 -13.97
C LYS A 876 -66.83 21.49 -12.55
N ALA A 877 -65.90 21.79 -11.64
CA ALA A 877 -66.05 22.76 -10.53
C ALA A 877 -65.26 22.41 -9.24
N LYS A 878 -64.38 23.35 -8.85
CA LYS A 878 -64.05 23.87 -7.49
C LYS A 878 -63.74 22.93 -6.30
N LYS A 879 -62.45 22.94 -5.88
CA LYS A 879 -61.82 23.44 -4.62
C LYS A 879 -62.39 23.00 -3.23
N PRO A 880 -61.66 23.16 -2.10
CA PRO A 880 -60.19 23.09 -1.82
C PRO A 880 -59.79 22.50 -0.41
N LEU A 881 -58.47 22.45 -0.15
CA LEU A 881 -57.71 22.70 1.12
C LEU A 881 -57.57 21.63 2.24
N ALA A 882 -56.34 21.63 2.81
CA ALA A 882 -55.78 21.00 4.04
C ALA A 882 -55.61 19.46 3.98
N ASP A 883 -54.47 18.83 4.30
CA ASP A 883 -53.20 19.19 4.98
C ASP A 883 -51.96 18.73 4.18
#